data_AF-A0A6A2YW15-F1
#
_entry.id   AF-A0A6A2YW15-F1
#
_cell.length_a   1.000
_cell.length_b   1.000
_cell.length_c   1.000
_cell.angle_alpha   90.00
_cell.angle_beta   90.00
_cell.angle_gamma   90.00
#
_symmetry.space_group_name_H-M   'P 1'
#
loop_
_entity.id
_entity.type
_entity.pdbx_description
1 polymer ?
#
loop_
_entity_poly.entity_id
_entity_poly.type
_entity_poly.pdbx_seq_one_letter_code
_entity_poly.pdbx_strand_id
1 'polypeptide(L)'
;MWSFIPGVVLWTIWKTRNYIVFEGGKFDRVEIFYLARCRLASWFLARETQISISKDALIADPSLVDSCSSYTNRISSKVPWSPPPEGFIKLNVDAATSSDWKRSGLGGVLKDSSGSILGSFKDPAGPGPPTLMELKAILKGLFYYESIRHKFKERLIIESDSKVAIGWVKDVGSCPVVYVQVVKEIIQKLSVYEGLIRWVEDEQNIEKIPSTLGGGSDVNEKTAPKDIESSKDEDKPSSNVNASYLPPHIVIGMPALSPTMNQGNIFKWTKKEGDKIEVGDIICEIETDKATLEFESLEEGYLAKILAPEGSKDVAVGQPIAITVEDPNDIKAVKSSVVGDSAVKKQEPRHKKSKSEVKEQKSGFTKISPSAKLLISEYGLDASSLKASGPHGTLLKGDVLEAIKSGKGSSKISPSEKKPSPQTRTQKSPSGSPESKTRPQQSVSFEDLPNTQIRKVIARRLLESKQTTPHLYLSSDVVLDPLLSFRKELKEKHDIKVSVNDIVIKAVAVALKNVPEANAYWDVEKGEIIFCDSVDISIAVATEKGLMTPIVRNADQKSISSISSEVKQLAEKARAGKLLPNEFQGGTFSISNLGMFPVDHFCAIINPPQAGILAVGRGNKFVEPVAGSDGIERPAIVTKMNLTLSADHRVFDGKVGGAFVSALKANFNDIGRLLL
;
A
#
# COMPACT_ATOMS: atom_id res chain seq x y z
N MET A 1 23.03 36.24 -9.72
CA MET A 1 21.90 36.25 -8.75
C MET A 1 22.17 37.15 -7.55
N TRP A 2 23.29 36.97 -6.84
CA TRP A 2 23.62 37.59 -5.56
C TRP A 2 23.38 39.10 -5.41
N SER A 3 23.65 39.91 -6.43
CA SER A 3 23.42 41.37 -6.40
C SER A 3 21.95 41.81 -6.35
N PHE A 4 21.00 40.95 -6.73
CA PHE A 4 19.57 41.28 -6.78
C PHE A 4 18.77 40.78 -5.56
N ILE A 5 19.38 39.89 -4.75
CA ILE A 5 18.77 39.33 -3.53
C ILE A 5 18.29 40.42 -2.56
N PRO A 6 19.06 41.48 -2.24
CA PRO A 6 18.61 42.53 -1.32
C PRO A 6 17.33 43.22 -1.79
N GLY A 7 17.22 43.51 -3.10
CA GLY A 7 16.03 44.13 -3.69
C GLY A 7 14.80 43.24 -3.61
N VAL A 8 14.92 41.95 -3.93
CA VAL A 8 13.80 40.98 -3.84
C VAL A 8 13.35 40.81 -2.39
N VAL A 9 14.27 40.74 -1.43
CA VAL A 9 13.96 40.61 0.00
C VAL A 9 13.27 41.87 0.53
N LEU A 10 13.82 43.06 0.29
CA LEU A 10 13.22 44.33 0.72
C LEU A 10 11.84 44.55 0.10
N TRP A 11 11.66 44.25 -1.18
CA TRP A 11 10.35 44.34 -1.85
C TRP A 11 9.34 43.31 -1.35
N THR A 12 9.80 42.13 -0.94
CA THR A 12 8.93 41.12 -0.31
C THR A 12 8.49 41.58 1.08
N ILE A 13 9.41 42.06 1.90
CA ILE A 13 9.11 42.64 3.22
C ILE A 13 8.17 43.84 3.11
N TRP A 14 8.41 44.76 2.17
CA TRP A 14 7.54 45.93 1.95
C TRP A 14 6.12 45.53 1.54
N LYS A 15 5.97 44.59 0.60
CA LYS A 15 4.65 44.13 0.17
C LYS A 15 3.91 43.38 1.29
N THR A 16 4.61 42.53 2.05
CA THR A 16 4.02 41.84 3.20
C THR A 16 3.64 42.81 4.32
N ARG A 17 4.46 43.84 4.61
CA ARG A 17 4.11 44.91 5.54
C ARG A 17 2.81 45.60 5.14
N ASN A 18 2.67 45.97 3.86
CA ASN A 18 1.46 46.64 3.38
C ASN A 18 0.23 45.73 3.51
N TYR A 19 0.34 44.44 3.19
CA TYR A 19 -0.76 43.49 3.37
C TYR A 19 -1.17 43.33 4.84
N ILE A 20 -0.21 43.29 5.77
CA ILE A 20 -0.50 43.23 7.22
C ILE A 20 -1.17 44.52 7.70
N VAL A 21 -0.66 45.69 7.28
CA VAL A 21 -1.10 47.01 7.78
C VAL A 21 -2.42 47.47 7.17
N PHE A 22 -2.66 47.21 5.87
CA PHE A 22 -3.81 47.75 5.14
C PHE A 22 -4.88 46.70 4.79
N GLU A 23 -4.51 45.41 4.71
CA GLU A 23 -5.42 44.31 4.33
C GLU A 23 -5.68 43.33 5.50
N GLY A 24 -5.20 43.65 6.72
CA GLY A 24 -5.45 42.89 7.95
C GLY A 24 -4.82 41.50 8.00
N GLY A 25 -3.90 41.20 7.08
CA GLY A 25 -3.30 39.89 6.92
C GLY A 25 -2.37 39.48 8.06
N LYS A 26 -2.16 38.16 8.19
CA LYS A 26 -1.10 37.57 9.02
C LYS A 26 -0.18 36.75 8.12
N PHE A 27 1.12 36.82 8.38
CA PHE A 27 2.16 36.09 7.65
C PHE A 27 3.19 35.57 8.65
N ASP A 28 3.63 34.33 8.48
CA ASP A 28 4.77 33.77 9.21
C ASP A 28 6.11 34.07 8.51
N ARG A 29 7.20 34.05 9.29
CA ARG A 29 8.57 34.18 8.80
C ARG A 29 8.91 33.17 7.71
N VAL A 30 8.38 31.94 7.79
CA VAL A 30 8.62 30.89 6.78
C VAL A 30 7.97 31.26 5.45
N GLU A 31 6.74 31.79 5.48
CA GLU A 31 5.99 32.20 4.29
C GLU A 31 6.65 33.40 3.58
N ILE A 32 7.14 34.39 4.34
CA ILE A 32 7.89 35.53 3.81
C ILE A 32 9.16 35.06 3.10
N PHE A 33 9.88 34.10 3.68
CA PHE A 33 11.11 33.56 3.11
C PHE A 33 10.84 32.71 1.86
N TYR A 34 9.75 31.93 1.86
CA TYR A 34 9.27 31.18 0.69
C TYR A 34 8.86 32.12 -0.45
N LEU A 35 8.09 33.17 -0.17
CA LEU A 35 7.71 34.19 -1.16
C LEU A 35 8.92 34.90 -1.77
N ALA A 36 9.95 35.20 -0.98
CA ALA A 36 11.19 35.78 -1.48
C ALA A 36 11.92 34.83 -2.45
N ARG A 37 12.01 33.53 -2.11
CA ARG A 37 12.57 32.47 -2.98
C ARG A 37 11.76 32.32 -4.28
N CYS A 38 10.43 32.29 -4.21
CA CYS A 38 9.54 32.24 -5.38
C CYS A 38 9.78 33.41 -6.36
N ARG A 39 9.99 34.62 -5.84
CA ARG A 39 10.30 35.80 -6.68
C ARG A 39 11.72 35.73 -7.26
N LEU A 40 12.72 35.31 -6.47
CA LEU A 40 14.10 35.18 -6.92
C LEU A 40 14.25 34.14 -8.04
N ALA A 41 13.60 32.98 -7.89
CA ALA A 41 13.55 31.93 -8.91
C ALA A 41 12.83 32.41 -10.19
N SER A 42 11.69 33.09 -10.05
CA SER A 42 10.94 33.62 -11.20
C SER A 42 11.75 34.68 -11.97
N TRP A 43 12.45 35.57 -11.25
CA TRP A 43 13.31 36.58 -11.86
C TRP A 43 14.51 35.96 -12.56
N PHE A 44 15.14 34.94 -11.96
CA PHE A 44 16.28 34.26 -12.55
C PHE A 44 15.92 33.59 -13.88
N LEU A 45 14.82 32.82 -13.92
CA LEU A 45 14.34 32.18 -15.15
C LEU A 45 13.88 33.18 -16.22
N ALA A 46 13.36 34.34 -15.81
CA ALA A 46 13.03 35.42 -16.76
C ALA A 46 14.26 36.13 -17.34
N ARG A 47 15.39 36.13 -16.60
CA ARG A 47 16.65 36.75 -17.02
C ARG A 47 17.51 35.80 -17.86
N GLU A 48 17.68 34.57 -17.41
CA GLU A 48 18.57 33.58 -18.02
C GLU A 48 17.75 32.50 -18.76
N THR A 49 17.12 32.90 -19.87
CA THR A 49 16.18 32.06 -20.65
C THR A 49 16.80 30.82 -21.29
N GLN A 50 18.14 30.70 -21.27
CA GLN A 50 18.90 29.56 -21.78
C GLN A 50 19.11 28.45 -20.72
N ILE A 51 18.78 28.70 -19.45
CA ILE A 51 19.04 27.77 -18.34
C ILE A 51 17.80 26.92 -18.05
N SER A 52 17.88 25.62 -18.35
CA SER A 52 16.80 24.65 -18.13
C SER A 52 16.78 24.10 -16.70
N ILE A 53 16.50 24.95 -15.71
CA ILE A 53 16.18 24.52 -14.33
C ILE A 53 14.70 24.77 -14.06
N SER A 54 14.01 23.80 -13.45
CA SER A 54 12.62 24.01 -13.03
C SER A 54 12.52 25.08 -11.93
N LYS A 55 11.45 25.89 -12.00
CA LYS A 55 11.19 26.94 -11.01
C LYS A 55 11.18 26.39 -9.57
N ASP A 56 10.60 25.22 -9.36
CA ASP A 56 10.50 24.60 -8.04
C ASP A 56 11.87 24.15 -7.49
N ALA A 57 12.77 23.70 -8.36
CA ALA A 57 14.14 23.37 -7.96
C ALA A 57 14.91 24.63 -7.49
N LEU A 58 14.75 25.77 -8.18
CA LEU A 58 15.34 27.06 -7.76
C LEU A 58 14.72 27.62 -6.48
N ILE A 59 13.45 27.32 -6.21
CA ILE A 59 12.77 27.70 -4.96
C ILE A 59 13.30 26.85 -3.78
N ALA A 60 13.52 25.56 -4.01
CA ALA A 60 14.12 24.65 -3.04
C ALA A 60 15.58 25.02 -2.75
N ASP A 61 16.38 25.23 -3.80
CA ASP A 61 17.81 25.52 -3.71
C ASP A 61 18.26 26.61 -4.73
N PRO A 62 18.43 27.87 -4.26
CA PRO A 62 18.97 28.95 -5.09
C PRO A 62 20.44 28.77 -5.51
N SER A 63 21.23 27.90 -4.86
CA SER A 63 22.65 27.71 -5.17
C SER A 63 22.89 26.93 -6.47
N LEU A 64 21.86 26.25 -6.99
CA LEU A 64 21.89 25.60 -8.30
C LEU A 64 22.30 26.56 -9.44
N VAL A 65 22.08 27.87 -9.26
CA VAL A 65 22.50 28.91 -10.20
C VAL A 65 24.01 29.05 -10.32
N ASP A 66 24.76 28.84 -9.24
CA ASP A 66 26.22 28.94 -9.28
C ASP A 66 26.83 27.79 -10.13
N SER A 67 26.08 26.70 -10.33
CA SER A 67 26.43 25.56 -11.20
C SER A 67 26.15 25.80 -12.69
N CYS A 68 25.40 26.85 -13.06
CA CYS A 68 24.95 27.07 -14.45
C CYS A 68 25.95 27.82 -15.34
N SER A 69 27.06 28.29 -14.80
CA SER A 69 28.01 29.15 -15.51
C SER A 69 28.84 28.45 -16.59
N SER A 70 28.78 27.12 -16.69
CA SER A 70 29.85 26.32 -17.32
C SER A 70 29.39 25.08 -18.11
N TYR A 71 28.25 25.07 -18.81
CA TYR A 71 27.91 23.96 -19.73
C TYR A 71 27.39 24.41 -21.09
N THR A 72 28.26 24.32 -22.10
CA THR A 72 27.88 24.20 -23.50
C THR A 72 27.53 22.74 -23.82
N ASN A 73 26.55 22.53 -24.71
CA ASN A 73 26.15 21.18 -25.13
C ASN A 73 27.34 20.38 -25.66
N ARG A 74 27.57 19.18 -25.10
CA ARG A 74 28.36 18.13 -25.75
C ARG A 74 27.61 16.80 -25.76
N ILE A 75 27.80 16.08 -26.86
CA ILE A 75 27.14 14.84 -27.22
C ILE A 75 28.09 13.69 -26.86
N SER A 76 27.61 12.68 -26.13
CA SER A 76 28.12 11.30 -26.06
C SER A 76 29.64 11.11 -25.92
N SER A 77 30.14 10.86 -24.70
CA SER A 77 31.33 10.03 -24.48
C SER A 77 30.92 8.65 -23.93
N LYS A 78 31.64 7.60 -24.34
CA LYS A 78 31.56 6.29 -23.68
C LYS A 78 32.66 6.27 -22.64
N VAL A 79 32.31 6.04 -21.37
CA VAL A 79 33.31 5.84 -20.30
C VAL A 79 34.35 4.80 -20.74
N PRO A 80 35.65 5.11 -20.74
CA PRO A 80 36.70 4.20 -21.16
C PRO A 80 36.73 2.94 -20.28
N TRP A 81 36.92 1.79 -20.92
CA TRP A 81 36.85 0.51 -20.22
C TRP A 81 38.23 0.10 -19.68
N SER A 82 38.35 0.15 -18.36
CA SER A 82 39.37 -0.58 -17.61
C SER A 82 38.83 -1.93 -17.10
N PRO A 83 39.60 -3.03 -17.18
CA PRO A 83 39.17 -4.33 -16.69
C PRO A 83 38.99 -4.32 -15.15
N PRO A 84 37.91 -4.94 -14.62
CA PRO A 84 37.78 -5.15 -13.18
C PRO A 84 38.83 -6.15 -12.65
N PRO A 85 39.15 -6.13 -11.34
CA PRO A 85 39.97 -7.17 -10.71
C PRO A 85 39.35 -8.56 -10.86
N GLU A 86 40.17 -9.61 -10.80
CA GLU A 86 39.68 -11.00 -10.86
C GLU A 86 38.59 -11.26 -9.81
N GLY A 87 37.52 -11.96 -10.23
CA GLY A 87 36.34 -12.19 -9.39
C GLY A 87 35.34 -11.03 -9.32
N PHE A 88 35.51 -9.95 -10.10
CA PHE A 88 34.54 -8.86 -10.20
C PHE A 88 33.99 -8.68 -11.63
N ILE A 89 32.73 -8.23 -11.69
CA ILE A 89 32.04 -7.78 -12.91
C ILE A 89 31.67 -6.31 -12.78
N LYS A 90 31.72 -5.59 -13.91
CA LYS A 90 31.75 -4.14 -13.96
C LYS A 90 30.54 -3.59 -14.70
N LEU A 91 29.76 -2.76 -14.02
CA LEU A 91 28.59 -2.07 -14.56
C LEU A 91 28.87 -0.58 -14.66
N ASN A 92 29.18 -0.11 -15.87
CA ASN A 92 29.24 1.31 -16.18
C ASN A 92 27.80 1.82 -16.36
N VAL A 93 27.42 2.87 -15.65
CA VAL A 93 26.13 3.57 -15.80
C VAL A 93 26.34 5.02 -16.22
N ASP A 94 25.38 5.58 -16.94
CA ASP A 94 25.42 6.92 -17.54
C ASP A 94 23.97 7.44 -17.69
N ALA A 95 23.78 8.74 -17.53
CA ALA A 95 22.50 9.43 -17.67
C ALA A 95 22.61 10.65 -18.61
N ALA A 96 22.30 10.42 -19.88
CA ALA A 96 22.16 11.49 -20.86
C ALA A 96 20.97 12.42 -20.53
N THR A 97 21.26 13.69 -20.23
CA THR A 97 20.24 14.75 -20.09
C THR A 97 20.12 15.59 -21.35
N SER A 98 18.89 15.91 -21.76
CA SER A 98 18.59 16.80 -22.88
C SER A 98 17.64 17.93 -22.47
N SER A 99 17.59 19.00 -23.25
CA SER A 99 16.67 20.13 -23.05
C SER A 99 15.19 19.72 -23.21
N ASP A 100 14.92 18.73 -24.07
CA ASP A 100 13.66 17.99 -24.10
C ASP A 100 13.80 16.75 -23.19
N TRP A 101 13.14 16.76 -22.03
CA TRP A 101 13.23 15.68 -21.05
C TRP A 101 12.76 14.32 -21.60
N LYS A 102 11.95 14.31 -22.68
CA LYS A 102 11.54 13.08 -23.37
C LYS A 102 12.70 12.39 -24.10
N ARG A 103 13.80 13.11 -24.33
CA ARG A 103 15.04 12.61 -24.93
C ARG A 103 16.12 12.27 -23.90
N SER A 104 15.90 12.58 -22.62
CA SER A 104 16.79 12.18 -21.54
C SER A 104 16.68 10.67 -21.30
N GLY A 105 17.82 9.99 -21.17
CA GLY A 105 17.89 8.53 -21.06
C GLY A 105 18.88 8.09 -19.99
N LEU A 106 18.52 7.03 -19.28
CA LEU A 106 19.42 6.28 -18.40
C LEU A 106 19.96 5.10 -19.20
N GLY A 107 21.23 4.77 -19.00
CA GLY A 107 21.85 3.60 -19.61
C GLY A 107 22.83 2.93 -18.68
N GLY A 108 23.16 1.69 -19.00
CA GLY A 108 24.30 1.02 -18.42
C GLY A 108 24.69 -0.25 -19.16
N VAL A 109 25.95 -0.61 -19.05
CA VAL A 109 26.56 -1.76 -19.73
C VAL A 109 27.33 -2.58 -18.71
N LEU A 110 26.93 -3.83 -18.53
CA LEU A 110 27.61 -4.83 -17.72
C LEU A 110 28.68 -5.53 -18.57
N LYS A 111 29.90 -5.61 -18.04
CA LYS A 111 31.05 -6.27 -18.67
C LYS A 111 31.76 -7.19 -17.69
N ASP A 112 32.37 -8.23 -18.22
CA ASP A 112 33.25 -9.12 -17.46
C ASP A 112 34.71 -8.61 -17.40
N SER A 113 35.60 -9.43 -16.86
CA SER A 113 37.06 -9.19 -16.82
C SER A 113 37.72 -9.22 -18.20
N SER A 114 37.13 -9.88 -19.20
CA SER A 114 37.61 -9.89 -20.59
C SER A 114 37.20 -8.64 -21.38
N GLY A 115 36.24 -7.87 -20.87
CA GLY A 115 35.63 -6.72 -21.54
C GLY A 115 34.43 -7.07 -22.42
N SER A 116 34.05 -8.35 -22.45
CA SER A 116 32.86 -8.83 -23.15
C SER A 116 31.60 -8.25 -22.50
N ILE A 117 30.66 -7.80 -23.33
CA ILE A 117 29.40 -7.22 -22.86
C ILE A 117 28.47 -8.36 -22.43
N LEU A 118 28.28 -8.50 -21.12
CA LEU A 118 27.36 -9.45 -20.50
C LEU A 118 25.90 -9.03 -20.63
N GLY A 119 25.67 -7.73 -20.82
CA GLY A 119 24.35 -7.16 -21.09
C GLY A 119 24.32 -5.64 -20.94
N SER A 120 23.22 -5.02 -21.34
CA SER A 120 23.00 -3.59 -21.22
C SER A 120 21.52 -3.26 -21.01
N PHE A 121 21.27 -2.10 -20.41
CA PHE A 121 19.92 -1.54 -20.28
C PHE A 121 19.89 -0.10 -20.81
N LYS A 122 18.70 0.34 -21.22
CA LYS A 122 18.41 1.71 -21.61
C LYS A 122 16.94 2.03 -21.29
N ASP A 123 16.72 3.09 -20.52
CA ASP A 123 15.40 3.51 -20.05
C ASP A 123 15.21 5.03 -20.24
N PRO A 124 13.97 5.53 -20.39
CA PRO A 124 13.71 6.97 -20.34
C PRO A 124 13.96 7.51 -18.92
N ALA A 125 14.72 8.60 -18.79
CA ALA A 125 15.08 9.16 -17.49
C ALA A 125 13.96 9.96 -16.80
N GLY A 126 13.05 10.50 -17.61
CA GLY A 126 12.04 11.48 -17.19
C GLY A 126 12.67 12.85 -16.89
N PRO A 127 11.90 13.77 -16.30
CA PRO A 127 12.42 15.07 -15.88
C PRO A 127 13.31 14.96 -14.62
N GLY A 128 14.36 15.77 -14.57
CA GLY A 128 15.19 16.01 -13.38
C GLY A 128 16.59 16.55 -13.72
N PRO A 129 17.34 17.05 -12.72
CA PRO A 129 18.70 17.55 -12.93
C PRO A 129 19.69 16.39 -13.19
N PRO A 130 20.84 16.64 -13.85
CA PRO A 130 21.81 15.60 -14.21
C PRO A 130 22.20 14.68 -13.05
N THR A 131 22.55 15.22 -11.88
CA THR A 131 22.92 14.42 -10.70
C THR A 131 21.80 13.50 -10.21
N LEU A 132 20.52 13.87 -10.38
CA LEU A 132 19.40 12.98 -10.06
C LEU A 132 19.24 11.90 -11.13
N MET A 133 19.48 12.22 -12.41
CA MET A 133 19.42 11.21 -13.46
C MET A 133 20.55 10.18 -13.29
N GLU A 134 21.74 10.62 -12.90
CA GLU A 134 22.87 9.76 -12.49
C GLU A 134 22.53 8.83 -11.32
N LEU A 135 21.94 9.37 -10.24
CA LEU A 135 21.43 8.52 -9.14
C LEU A 135 20.38 7.51 -9.63
N LYS A 136 19.48 7.91 -10.54
CA LYS A 136 18.52 6.98 -11.14
C LYS A 136 19.21 5.93 -12.03
N ALA A 137 20.27 6.26 -12.77
CA ALA A 137 21.02 5.31 -13.59
C ALA A 137 21.74 4.29 -12.70
N ILE A 138 22.38 4.72 -11.61
CA ILE A 138 22.96 3.84 -10.59
C ILE A 138 21.89 2.90 -10.00
N LEU A 139 20.76 3.45 -9.56
CA LEU A 139 19.67 2.67 -8.96
C LEU A 139 19.06 1.67 -9.95
N LYS A 140 18.81 2.10 -11.19
CA LYS A 140 18.29 1.23 -12.27
C LYS A 140 19.29 0.16 -12.67
N GLY A 141 20.58 0.46 -12.66
CA GLY A 141 21.66 -0.50 -12.84
C GLY A 141 21.71 -1.57 -11.74
N LEU A 142 21.46 -1.19 -10.49
CA LEU A 142 21.32 -2.13 -9.38
C LEU A 142 20.12 -3.07 -9.56
N PHE A 143 18.96 -2.55 -10.00
CA PHE A 143 17.80 -3.38 -10.35
C PHE A 143 18.04 -4.28 -11.56
N TYR A 144 18.75 -3.78 -12.58
CA TYR A 144 19.16 -4.59 -13.73
C TYR A 144 20.05 -5.76 -13.29
N TYR A 145 21.07 -5.47 -12.48
CA TYR A 145 21.95 -6.50 -11.93
C TYR A 145 21.20 -7.54 -11.09
N GLU A 146 20.28 -7.10 -10.23
CA GLU A 146 19.44 -7.98 -9.40
C GLU A 146 18.70 -9.04 -10.22
N SER A 147 18.17 -8.68 -11.40
CA SER A 147 17.46 -9.61 -12.30
C SER A 147 18.35 -10.71 -12.90
N ILE A 148 19.65 -10.43 -13.08
CA ILE A 148 20.62 -11.35 -13.72
C ILE A 148 21.66 -11.92 -12.75
N ARG A 149 21.64 -11.51 -11.48
CA ARG A 149 22.60 -11.92 -10.42
C ARG A 149 22.81 -13.44 -10.34
N HIS A 150 21.76 -14.23 -10.56
CA HIS A 150 21.82 -15.69 -10.52
C HIS A 150 22.76 -16.33 -11.57
N LYS A 151 23.16 -15.56 -12.60
CA LYS A 151 24.09 -16.00 -13.65
C LYS A 151 25.56 -15.79 -13.32
N PHE A 152 25.87 -15.06 -12.25
CA PHE A 152 27.22 -14.60 -11.93
C PHE A 152 27.60 -15.01 -10.50
N LYS A 153 28.87 -15.39 -10.32
CA LYS A 153 29.47 -15.67 -9.00
C LYS A 153 30.37 -14.53 -8.52
N GLU A 154 30.66 -13.61 -9.43
CA GLU A 154 31.52 -12.45 -9.28
C GLU A 154 30.84 -11.33 -8.48
N ARG A 155 31.65 -10.46 -7.86
CA ARG A 155 31.17 -9.29 -7.13
C ARG A 155 30.95 -8.10 -8.06
N LEU A 156 29.95 -7.28 -7.77
CA LEU A 156 29.62 -6.11 -8.59
C LEU A 156 30.53 -4.91 -8.28
N ILE A 157 31.02 -4.25 -9.34
CA ILE A 157 31.52 -2.87 -9.29
C ILE A 157 30.61 -2.01 -10.16
N ILE A 158 30.06 -0.92 -9.60
CA ILE A 158 29.35 0.12 -10.34
C ILE A 158 30.26 1.33 -10.52
N GLU A 159 30.28 1.86 -11.75
CA GLU A 159 31.00 3.07 -12.10
C GLU A 159 30.05 4.10 -12.74
N SER A 160 30.15 5.34 -12.29
CA SER A 160 29.52 6.53 -12.87
C SER A 160 30.58 7.63 -12.98
N ASP A 161 30.42 8.51 -13.98
CA ASP A 161 31.25 9.69 -14.22
C ASP A 161 30.98 10.81 -13.18
N SER A 162 29.80 10.75 -12.53
CA SER A 162 29.30 11.76 -11.62
C SER A 162 29.91 11.68 -10.23
N LYS A 163 31.03 12.39 -10.08
CA LYS A 163 31.72 12.61 -8.82
C LYS A 163 30.80 13.07 -7.68
N VAL A 164 29.77 13.86 -8.00
CA VAL A 164 28.80 14.37 -7.02
C VAL A 164 27.83 13.28 -6.55
N ALA A 165 27.24 12.51 -7.48
CA ALA A 165 26.34 11.41 -7.14
C ALA A 165 27.04 10.35 -6.27
N ILE A 166 28.29 10.01 -6.63
CA ILE A 166 29.11 9.04 -5.90
C ILE A 166 29.58 9.61 -4.56
N GLY A 167 29.84 10.92 -4.48
CA GLY A 167 30.10 11.64 -3.23
C GLY A 167 28.94 11.48 -2.24
N TRP A 168 27.70 11.70 -2.68
CA TRP A 168 26.50 11.52 -1.86
C TRP A 168 26.25 10.08 -1.42
N VAL A 169 26.57 9.09 -2.26
CA VAL A 169 26.48 7.66 -1.91
C VAL A 169 27.54 7.24 -0.89
N LYS A 170 28.72 7.89 -0.89
CA LYS A 170 29.79 7.64 0.09
C LYS A 170 29.58 8.40 1.41
N ASP A 171 29.06 9.63 1.36
CA ASP A 171 28.71 10.43 2.52
C ASP A 171 27.29 11.00 2.36
N VAL A 172 26.32 10.32 3.00
CA VAL A 172 24.91 10.75 3.03
C VAL A 172 24.73 12.10 3.71
N GLY A 173 25.65 12.52 4.58
CA GLY A 173 25.62 13.85 5.22
C GLY A 173 25.82 15.00 4.24
N SER A 174 26.49 14.75 3.12
CA SER A 174 26.69 15.72 2.03
C SER A 174 25.50 15.79 1.04
N CYS A 175 24.52 14.90 1.17
CA CYS A 175 23.39 14.78 0.24
C CYS A 175 22.24 15.74 0.62
N PRO A 176 21.70 16.53 -0.33
CA PRO A 176 20.49 17.32 -0.11
C PRO A 176 19.30 16.44 0.31
N VAL A 177 18.52 16.89 1.30
CA VAL A 177 17.41 16.14 1.93
C VAL A 177 16.44 15.52 0.91
N VAL A 178 16.20 16.19 -0.22
CA VAL A 178 15.32 15.74 -1.31
C VAL A 178 15.82 14.44 -1.97
N TYR A 179 17.13 14.21 -2.02
CA TYR A 179 17.74 13.04 -2.67
C TYR A 179 18.19 11.95 -1.68
N VAL A 180 18.17 12.23 -0.37
CA VAL A 180 18.59 11.29 0.70
C VAL A 180 17.86 9.94 0.60
N GLN A 181 16.59 9.91 0.19
CA GLN A 181 15.86 8.65 0.06
C GLN A 181 16.39 7.75 -1.06
N VAL A 182 16.65 8.33 -2.25
CA VAL A 182 17.23 7.62 -3.40
C VAL A 182 18.66 7.14 -3.07
N VAL A 183 19.45 7.99 -2.42
CA VAL A 183 20.81 7.66 -1.99
C VAL A 183 20.82 6.53 -0.95
N LYS A 184 19.89 6.53 0.02
CA LYS A 184 19.74 5.42 0.99
C LYS A 184 19.35 4.11 0.31
N GLU A 185 18.47 4.14 -0.67
CA GLU A 185 18.06 2.96 -1.44
C GLU A 185 19.24 2.35 -2.22
N ILE A 186 20.05 3.20 -2.87
CA ILE A 186 21.30 2.79 -3.53
C ILE A 186 22.27 2.14 -2.54
N ILE A 187 22.49 2.75 -1.36
CA ILE A 187 23.39 2.20 -0.32
C ILE A 187 22.87 0.86 0.21
N GLN A 188 21.57 0.74 0.45
CA GLN A 188 20.95 -0.50 0.90
C GLN A 188 21.13 -1.62 -0.14
N LYS A 189 20.91 -1.35 -1.43
CA LYS A 189 21.14 -2.33 -2.50
C LYS A 189 22.62 -2.69 -2.68
N LEU A 190 23.53 -1.71 -2.67
CA LEU A 190 24.97 -1.97 -2.70
C LEU A 190 25.40 -2.88 -1.53
N SER A 191 24.87 -2.66 -0.33
CA SER A 191 25.11 -3.51 0.84
C SER A 191 24.62 -4.96 0.63
N VAL A 192 23.44 -5.17 0.02
CA VAL A 192 22.86 -6.51 -0.22
C VAL A 192 23.63 -7.31 -1.28
N TYR A 193 24.30 -6.64 -2.22
CA TYR A 193 25.09 -7.29 -3.28
C TYR A 193 26.60 -7.30 -3.00
N GLU A 194 27.04 -6.83 -1.83
CA GLU A 194 28.44 -6.51 -1.52
C GLU A 194 29.14 -5.67 -2.61
N GLY A 195 28.36 -4.83 -3.29
CA GLY A 195 28.78 -4.09 -4.46
C GLY A 195 29.64 -2.87 -4.10
N LEU A 196 30.69 -2.64 -4.89
CA LEU A 196 31.52 -1.45 -4.77
C LEU A 196 31.03 -0.36 -5.73
N ILE A 197 31.02 0.90 -5.29
CA ILE A 197 30.78 2.05 -6.17
C ILE A 197 32.04 2.89 -6.32
N ARG A 198 32.43 3.17 -7.57
CA ARG A 198 33.64 3.91 -7.93
C ARG A 198 33.31 5.07 -8.87
N TRP A 199 34.07 6.15 -8.72
CA TRP A 199 34.07 7.26 -9.67
C TRP A 199 35.19 7.02 -10.67
N VAL A 200 34.92 7.28 -11.94
CA VAL A 200 35.89 7.21 -13.04
C VAL A 200 35.89 8.55 -13.75
N GLU A 201 37.07 9.01 -14.11
CA GLU A 201 37.31 10.25 -14.84
C GLU A 201 37.42 9.94 -16.34
N ASP A 202 36.86 10.80 -17.19
CA ASP A 202 36.81 10.56 -18.64
C ASP A 202 38.20 10.84 -19.26
N GLU A 203 38.81 9.87 -19.95
CA GLU A 203 40.21 9.90 -20.41
C GLU A 203 40.46 10.84 -21.62
N GLN A 204 40.06 12.11 -21.51
CA GLN A 204 40.66 13.21 -22.30
C GLN A 204 41.90 13.81 -21.61
N ASN A 205 42.39 13.19 -20.54
CA ASN A 205 43.63 13.53 -19.86
C ASN A 205 44.48 12.27 -19.60
N ILE A 206 45.78 12.37 -19.97
CA ILE A 206 46.90 11.46 -19.68
C ILE A 206 47.12 10.29 -20.67
N GLU A 207 48.17 10.44 -21.48
CA GLU A 207 48.79 9.38 -22.29
C GLU A 207 49.71 8.46 -21.43
N LYS A 208 49.73 7.14 -21.72
CA LYS A 208 50.92 6.23 -21.87
C LYS A 208 50.70 4.75 -21.48
N ILE A 209 50.28 3.93 -22.46
CA ILE A 209 50.92 2.68 -22.99
C ILE A 209 52.09 2.06 -22.18
N PRO A 210 52.26 0.69 -22.06
CA PRO A 210 51.33 -0.44 -22.36
C PRO A 210 51.44 -1.75 -21.50
N SER A 211 50.53 -2.71 -21.79
CA SER A 211 50.71 -4.20 -21.82
C SER A 211 51.13 -4.97 -20.54
N THR A 212 50.50 -6.09 -20.17
CA THR A 212 50.35 -7.35 -20.96
C THR A 212 49.09 -8.17 -20.58
N LEU A 213 48.77 -9.21 -21.38
CA LEU A 213 47.52 -9.97 -21.36
C LEU A 213 47.80 -11.48 -21.60
N GLY A 214 46.95 -12.37 -21.07
CA GLY A 214 46.92 -13.82 -21.35
C GLY A 214 47.40 -14.69 -20.18
N GLY A 215 46.69 -15.72 -19.71
CA GLY A 215 45.45 -16.36 -20.18
C GLY A 215 45.69 -17.72 -20.84
N GLY A 216 44.97 -18.77 -20.42
CA GLY A 216 45.03 -20.13 -20.99
C GLY A 216 44.06 -21.10 -20.31
N SER A 217 43.38 -21.95 -21.09
CA SER A 217 42.19 -22.76 -20.75
C SER A 217 42.44 -24.29 -20.81
N ASP A 218 41.33 -25.08 -20.82
CA ASP A 218 41.16 -26.49 -21.32
C ASP A 218 41.10 -27.67 -20.29
N VAL A 219 40.28 -28.74 -20.44
CA VAL A 219 38.99 -28.98 -21.19
C VAL A 219 38.30 -30.33 -20.80
N ASN A 220 37.01 -30.49 -21.15
CA ASN A 220 36.23 -31.75 -21.40
C ASN A 220 35.49 -32.61 -20.33
N GLU A 221 34.46 -33.30 -20.86
CA GLU A 221 33.48 -34.23 -20.26
C GLU A 221 33.97 -35.70 -20.08
N LYS A 222 33.22 -36.53 -19.30
CA LYS A 222 32.66 -37.84 -19.77
C LYS A 222 31.77 -38.63 -18.76
N THR A 223 30.57 -39.00 -19.23
CA THR A 223 29.78 -40.28 -19.10
C THR A 223 29.64 -41.13 -17.80
N ALA A 224 28.41 -41.65 -17.57
CA ALA A 224 28.01 -42.75 -16.64
C ALA A 224 27.97 -44.15 -17.34
N PRO A 225 27.63 -45.32 -16.69
CA PRO A 225 26.22 -45.73 -16.39
C PRO A 225 25.92 -46.81 -15.27
N LYS A 226 24.63 -46.90 -14.84
CA LYS A 226 23.78 -48.07 -14.37
C LYS A 226 24.28 -49.11 -13.30
N ASP A 227 23.49 -49.99 -12.62
CA ASP A 227 22.18 -50.70 -12.78
C ASP A 227 21.38 -50.81 -11.41
N ILE A 228 20.03 -50.89 -11.32
CA ILE A 228 19.08 -52.07 -11.18
C ILE A 228 19.33 -52.95 -9.91
N GLU A 229 18.39 -53.45 -9.05
CA GLU A 229 16.96 -53.87 -9.16
C GLU A 229 16.03 -53.53 -7.94
N SER A 230 15.17 -54.46 -7.42
CA SER A 230 14.03 -54.25 -6.48
C SER A 230 13.63 -55.52 -5.65
N SER A 231 12.91 -55.39 -4.52
CA SER A 231 12.05 -56.47 -3.95
C SER A 231 11.01 -56.02 -2.88
N LYS A 232 10.09 -56.93 -2.50
CA LYS A 232 8.88 -56.75 -1.65
C LYS A 232 8.87 -57.85 -0.54
N ASP A 233 7.88 -58.15 0.32
CA ASP A 233 6.44 -57.80 0.50
C ASP A 233 6.00 -58.13 1.96
N GLU A 234 4.95 -57.48 2.49
CA GLU A 234 4.00 -57.89 3.59
C GLU A 234 4.57 -58.34 4.99
N ASP A 235 3.90 -58.23 6.15
CA ASP A 235 2.50 -58.57 6.50
C ASP A 235 1.98 -57.90 7.82
N LYS A 236 0.72 -58.20 8.19
CA LYS A 236 -0.19 -57.56 9.19
C LYS A 236 -0.16 -58.23 10.60
N PRO A 237 -0.81 -57.71 11.70
CA PRO A 237 -2.26 -57.52 11.79
C PRO A 237 -2.81 -56.37 12.69
N SER A 238 -4.14 -56.33 12.77
CA SER A 238 -5.04 -55.27 13.28
C SER A 238 -5.39 -55.31 14.78
N SER A 239 -5.88 -54.19 15.32
CA SER A 239 -6.84 -54.20 16.44
C SER A 239 -7.89 -53.06 16.36
N ASN A 240 -9.17 -53.43 16.43
CA ASN A 240 -10.29 -52.51 16.65
C ASN A 240 -10.39 -52.19 18.16
N VAL A 241 -10.85 -50.97 18.51
CA VAL A 241 -11.43 -50.69 19.84
C VAL A 241 -12.67 -49.80 19.67
N ASN A 242 -13.76 -50.18 20.35
CA ASN A 242 -15.08 -49.56 20.28
C ASN A 242 -15.17 -48.19 20.94
N ALA A 243 -16.17 -47.41 20.53
CA ALA A 243 -16.70 -46.29 21.30
C ALA A 243 -17.73 -46.78 22.34
N SER A 244 -17.58 -46.36 23.60
CA SER A 244 -18.66 -46.10 24.56
C SER A 244 -18.07 -45.76 25.94
N TYR A 245 -18.39 -44.57 26.49
CA TYR A 245 -18.51 -44.21 27.92
C TYR A 245 -18.62 -42.68 28.10
N LEU A 246 -19.52 -42.07 27.33
CA LEU A 246 -20.14 -40.78 27.64
C LEU A 246 -21.66 -40.97 27.42
N PRO A 247 -22.54 -40.32 28.21
CA PRO A 247 -23.97 -40.30 27.91
C PRO A 247 -24.23 -39.68 26.52
N PRO A 248 -25.39 -39.92 25.90
CA PRO A 248 -25.76 -39.26 24.64
C PRO A 248 -25.73 -37.75 24.83
N HIS A 249 -24.78 -37.09 24.18
CA HIS A 249 -24.59 -35.65 24.23
C HIS A 249 -24.31 -35.13 22.82
N ILE A 250 -24.99 -34.05 22.47
CA ILE A 250 -24.90 -33.44 21.15
C ILE A 250 -24.01 -32.21 21.27
N VAL A 251 -22.94 -32.16 20.47
CA VAL A 251 -22.02 -31.02 20.43
C VAL A 251 -22.55 -30.04 19.40
N ILE A 252 -23.11 -28.93 19.88
CA ILE A 252 -23.57 -27.83 19.03
C ILE A 252 -22.34 -27.06 18.54
N GLY A 253 -22.07 -27.13 17.24
CA GLY A 253 -21.09 -26.31 16.55
C GLY A 253 -21.66 -24.95 16.13
N MET A 254 -20.79 -23.97 15.88
CA MET A 254 -21.17 -22.66 15.32
C MET A 254 -21.87 -22.84 13.96
N PRO A 255 -23.16 -22.45 13.81
CA PRO A 255 -23.94 -22.66 12.59
C PRO A 255 -23.52 -21.72 11.46
N ALA A 256 -23.67 -22.18 10.21
CA ALA A 256 -23.46 -21.38 9.01
C ALA A 256 -24.72 -20.55 8.67
N LEU A 257 -24.97 -19.47 9.42
CA LEU A 257 -26.17 -18.62 9.25
C LEU A 257 -26.13 -17.70 8.00
N SER A 258 -25.12 -17.85 7.14
CA SER A 258 -25.00 -17.14 5.86
C SER A 258 -24.12 -17.98 4.91
N PRO A 259 -24.44 -18.06 3.59
CA PRO A 259 -23.63 -18.82 2.62
C PRO A 259 -22.18 -18.34 2.48
N THR A 260 -21.84 -17.14 2.98
CA THR A 260 -20.48 -16.58 2.95
C THR A 260 -19.80 -16.56 4.33
N MET A 261 -20.38 -17.23 5.32
CA MET A 261 -19.90 -17.21 6.71
C MET A 261 -18.92 -18.36 6.99
N ASN A 262 -17.66 -18.00 7.27
CA ASN A 262 -16.64 -18.94 7.77
C ASN A 262 -16.43 -18.81 9.30
N GLN A 263 -16.88 -17.70 9.91
CA GLN A 263 -16.76 -17.42 11.34
C GLN A 263 -17.83 -16.42 11.80
N GLY A 264 -18.24 -16.48 13.06
CA GLY A 264 -19.21 -15.57 13.70
C GLY A 264 -18.81 -15.14 15.11
N ASN A 265 -19.50 -14.15 15.65
CA ASN A 265 -19.35 -13.75 17.07
C ASN A 265 -20.62 -14.14 17.84
N ILE A 266 -20.47 -14.60 19.08
CA ILE A 266 -21.62 -14.80 19.97
C ILE A 266 -21.92 -13.45 20.63
N PHE A 267 -23.00 -12.80 20.20
CA PHE A 267 -23.40 -11.50 20.70
C PHE A 267 -23.99 -11.62 22.10
N LYS A 268 -24.90 -12.59 22.30
CA LYS A 268 -25.61 -12.81 23.58
C LYS A 268 -26.14 -14.23 23.71
N TRP A 269 -26.09 -14.83 24.90
CA TRP A 269 -26.77 -16.10 25.18
C TRP A 269 -28.20 -15.85 25.71
N THR A 270 -29.18 -16.57 25.18
CA THR A 270 -30.59 -16.46 25.60
C THR A 270 -30.96 -17.57 26.60
N LYS A 271 -30.38 -18.77 26.43
CA LYS A 271 -30.46 -19.90 27.36
C LYS A 271 -29.18 -20.02 28.21
N LYS A 272 -29.30 -20.50 29.44
CA LYS A 272 -28.20 -20.72 30.40
C LYS A 272 -27.92 -22.21 30.61
N GLU A 273 -26.74 -22.52 31.17
CA GLU A 273 -26.40 -23.90 31.53
C GLU A 273 -27.41 -24.50 32.53
N GLY A 274 -28.10 -25.56 32.10
CA GLY A 274 -29.16 -26.24 32.85
C GLY A 274 -30.58 -25.98 32.32
N ASP A 275 -30.77 -25.00 31.42
CA ASP A 275 -32.09 -24.68 30.89
C ASP A 275 -32.58 -25.73 29.88
N LYS A 276 -33.90 -25.98 29.88
CA LYS A 276 -34.58 -26.78 28.85
C LYS A 276 -34.67 -25.97 27.55
N ILE A 277 -34.47 -26.65 26.43
CA ILE A 277 -34.60 -26.19 25.05
C ILE A 277 -35.71 -27.01 24.39
N GLU A 278 -36.67 -26.34 23.77
CA GLU A 278 -37.72 -26.92 22.93
C GLU A 278 -37.50 -26.56 21.45
N VAL A 279 -38.11 -27.28 20.51
CA VAL A 279 -37.94 -26.99 19.06
C VAL A 279 -38.44 -25.57 18.75
N GLY A 280 -37.59 -24.75 18.13
CA GLY A 280 -37.86 -23.33 17.83
C GLY A 280 -37.44 -22.36 18.94
N ASP A 281 -36.90 -22.82 20.07
CA ASP A 281 -36.33 -21.91 21.08
C ASP A 281 -35.05 -21.23 20.59
N ILE A 282 -34.95 -19.91 20.80
CA ILE A 282 -33.72 -19.16 20.53
C ILE A 282 -32.67 -19.49 21.60
N ILE A 283 -31.56 -20.09 21.18
CA ILE A 283 -30.43 -20.47 22.04
C ILE A 283 -29.54 -19.24 22.33
N CYS A 284 -29.13 -18.53 21.28
CA CYS A 284 -28.27 -17.35 21.35
C CYS A 284 -28.40 -16.42 20.12
N GLU A 285 -27.99 -15.17 20.28
CA GLU A 285 -27.86 -14.18 19.21
C GLU A 285 -26.43 -14.23 18.64
N ILE A 286 -26.28 -14.46 17.33
CA ILE A 286 -24.99 -14.56 16.64
C ILE A 286 -24.83 -13.38 15.67
N GLU A 287 -23.76 -12.60 15.86
CA GLU A 287 -23.36 -11.53 14.93
C GLU A 287 -22.55 -12.14 13.77
N THR A 288 -23.11 -12.07 12.57
CA THR A 288 -22.49 -12.57 11.32
C THR A 288 -21.79 -11.45 10.54
N ASP A 289 -21.30 -11.75 9.34
CA ASP A 289 -20.71 -10.76 8.42
C ASP A 289 -21.75 -9.86 7.71
N LYS A 290 -23.05 -10.08 7.95
CA LYS A 290 -24.17 -9.35 7.31
C LYS A 290 -25.18 -8.79 8.30
N ALA A 291 -25.55 -9.54 9.33
CA ALA A 291 -26.56 -9.17 10.32
C ALA A 291 -26.33 -9.89 11.66
N THR A 292 -26.92 -9.39 12.74
CA THR A 292 -27.18 -10.22 13.93
C THR A 292 -28.38 -11.10 13.62
N LEU A 293 -28.23 -12.41 13.82
CA LEU A 293 -29.27 -13.41 13.58
C LEU A 293 -29.48 -14.23 14.85
N GLU A 294 -30.73 -14.58 15.11
CA GLU A 294 -31.14 -15.44 16.22
C GLU A 294 -30.93 -16.90 15.82
N PHE A 295 -30.26 -17.68 16.67
CA PHE A 295 -30.06 -19.10 16.43
C PHE A 295 -31.12 -19.92 17.17
N GLU A 296 -32.04 -20.49 16.41
CA GLU A 296 -33.11 -21.38 16.89
C GLU A 296 -32.62 -22.83 17.05
N SER A 297 -33.14 -23.53 18.05
CA SER A 297 -32.92 -24.97 18.21
C SER A 297 -33.82 -25.77 17.26
N LEU A 298 -33.22 -26.75 16.58
CA LEU A 298 -33.96 -27.72 15.77
C LEU A 298 -34.31 -29.00 16.57
N GLU A 299 -33.77 -29.15 17.78
CA GLU A 299 -33.84 -30.36 18.60
C GLU A 299 -34.23 -30.01 20.05
N GLU A 300 -34.89 -30.94 20.74
CA GLU A 300 -35.26 -30.81 22.16
C GLU A 300 -34.13 -31.32 23.07
N GLY A 301 -33.95 -30.69 24.24
CA GLY A 301 -32.97 -31.17 25.24
C GLY A 301 -32.66 -30.16 26.33
N TYR A 302 -31.51 -30.31 26.98
CA TYR A 302 -31.02 -29.42 28.02
C TYR A 302 -29.62 -28.89 27.69
N LEU A 303 -29.38 -27.60 27.94
CA LEU A 303 -28.07 -26.96 27.70
C LEU A 303 -27.07 -27.37 28.79
N ALA A 304 -26.27 -28.41 28.54
CA ALA A 304 -25.38 -28.99 29.54
C ALA A 304 -24.18 -28.09 29.90
N LYS A 305 -23.56 -27.47 28.89
CA LYS A 305 -22.37 -26.61 29.07
C LYS A 305 -22.18 -25.64 27.91
N ILE A 306 -21.81 -24.39 28.21
CA ILE A 306 -21.39 -23.39 27.22
C ILE A 306 -19.87 -23.48 27.06
N LEU A 307 -19.39 -23.69 25.82
CA LEU A 307 -17.97 -23.79 25.49
C LEU A 307 -17.41 -22.46 24.98
N ALA A 308 -18.24 -21.64 24.33
CA ALA A 308 -17.91 -20.30 23.86
C ALA A 308 -18.74 -19.25 24.63
N PRO A 309 -18.17 -18.53 25.61
CA PRO A 309 -18.91 -17.60 26.46
C PRO A 309 -19.46 -16.39 25.67
N GLU A 310 -20.40 -15.65 26.28
CA GLU A 310 -20.93 -14.40 25.73
C GLU A 310 -19.83 -13.41 25.35
N GLY A 311 -19.96 -12.77 24.18
CA GLY A 311 -18.94 -11.87 23.65
C GLY A 311 -17.74 -12.57 23.00
N SER A 312 -17.76 -13.89 22.82
CA SER A 312 -16.74 -14.63 22.04
C SER A 312 -16.71 -14.15 20.59
N LYS A 313 -15.49 -13.85 20.09
CA LYS A 313 -15.27 -13.26 18.76
C LYS A 313 -14.53 -14.20 17.83
N ASP A 314 -14.84 -14.10 16.54
CA ASP A 314 -14.17 -14.82 15.45
C ASP A 314 -14.15 -16.36 15.65
N VAL A 315 -15.27 -16.92 16.15
CA VAL A 315 -15.48 -18.37 16.32
C VAL A 315 -15.76 -19.00 14.96
N ALA A 316 -14.99 -20.02 14.56
CA ALA A 316 -15.12 -20.63 13.23
C ALA A 316 -16.40 -21.46 13.09
N VAL A 317 -16.99 -21.50 11.89
CA VAL A 317 -18.14 -22.38 11.60
C VAL A 317 -17.75 -23.85 11.84
N GLY A 318 -18.65 -24.59 12.51
CA GLY A 318 -18.40 -25.96 12.97
C GLY A 318 -17.58 -26.07 14.27
N GLN A 319 -16.99 -24.98 14.78
CA GLN A 319 -16.32 -25.00 16.08
C GLN A 319 -17.35 -25.20 17.22
N PRO A 320 -17.12 -26.10 18.20
CA PRO A 320 -18.04 -26.33 19.32
C PRO A 320 -18.33 -25.04 20.12
N ILE A 321 -19.61 -24.68 20.22
CA ILE A 321 -20.09 -23.53 21.01
C ILE A 321 -20.80 -23.96 22.30
N ALA A 322 -21.47 -25.12 22.30
CA ALA A 322 -22.15 -25.68 23.47
C ALA A 322 -22.29 -27.21 23.37
N ILE A 323 -22.69 -27.82 24.48
CA ILE A 323 -23.08 -29.23 24.58
C ILE A 323 -24.51 -29.30 25.10
N THR A 324 -25.36 -30.09 24.46
CA THR A 324 -26.71 -30.44 24.91
C THR A 324 -26.81 -31.93 25.28
N VAL A 325 -27.77 -32.26 26.14
CA VAL A 325 -28.11 -33.64 26.56
C VAL A 325 -29.63 -33.81 26.58
N GLU A 326 -30.12 -35.01 26.29
CA GLU A 326 -31.55 -35.32 26.29
C GLU A 326 -32.11 -35.38 27.72
N ASP A 327 -31.38 -36.00 28.66
CA ASP A 327 -31.81 -36.22 30.04
C ASP A 327 -31.24 -35.18 31.04
N PRO A 328 -32.05 -34.65 31.98
CA PRO A 328 -31.61 -33.64 32.95
C PRO A 328 -30.61 -34.18 33.99
N ASN A 329 -30.47 -35.51 34.12
CA ASN A 329 -29.48 -36.13 35.00
C ASN A 329 -28.05 -36.08 34.43
N ASP A 330 -27.89 -36.07 33.10
CA ASP A 330 -26.57 -36.13 32.45
C ASP A 330 -25.84 -34.79 32.39
N ILE A 331 -26.55 -33.69 32.66
CA ILE A 331 -25.98 -32.35 32.88
C ILE A 331 -24.86 -32.39 33.95
N LYS A 332 -24.99 -33.28 34.95
CA LYS A 332 -23.98 -33.46 36.01
C LYS A 332 -22.77 -34.27 35.54
N ALA A 333 -22.96 -35.25 34.65
CA ALA A 333 -21.89 -36.08 34.12
C ALA A 333 -20.94 -35.29 33.19
N VAL A 334 -21.51 -34.40 32.35
CA VAL A 334 -20.74 -33.51 31.47
C VAL A 334 -19.93 -32.46 32.26
N LYS A 335 -20.39 -32.05 33.44
CA LYS A 335 -19.64 -31.15 34.33
C LYS A 335 -18.38 -31.80 34.92
N SER A 336 -18.34 -33.13 35.06
CA SER A 336 -17.19 -33.88 35.58
C SER A 336 -16.16 -34.33 34.53
N SER A 337 -16.51 -34.42 33.24
CA SER A 337 -15.69 -35.11 32.23
C SER A 337 -14.73 -34.23 31.42
N VAL A 338 -14.67 -32.91 31.66
CA VAL A 338 -13.81 -31.97 30.89
C VAL A 338 -12.62 -31.46 31.72
N VAL A 339 -12.07 -32.30 32.62
CA VAL A 339 -10.88 -31.99 33.44
C VAL A 339 -9.89 -33.15 33.37
N GLY A 340 -8.94 -33.05 32.43
CA GLY A 340 -7.93 -34.09 32.12
C GLY A 340 -8.42 -35.10 31.07
N ASP A 341 -7.58 -35.63 30.18
CA ASP A 341 -6.15 -35.42 29.98
C ASP A 341 -5.79 -35.63 28.49
N SER A 342 -4.65 -35.10 28.05
CA SER A 342 -4.05 -35.43 26.75
C SER A 342 -2.54 -35.39 26.86
N ALA A 343 -1.99 -36.39 27.54
CA ALA A 343 -0.55 -36.59 27.65
C ALA A 343 -0.12 -38.06 27.72
N VAL A 344 0.96 -38.34 26.98
CA VAL A 344 1.98 -39.38 27.22
C VAL A 344 1.76 -40.85 26.78
N LYS A 345 2.61 -41.26 25.82
CA LYS A 345 3.55 -42.39 25.93
C LYS A 345 4.87 -41.98 25.23
N LYS A 346 6.10 -42.41 25.57
CA LYS A 346 6.77 -43.02 26.76
C LYS A 346 8.29 -43.03 26.37
N GLN A 347 9.35 -42.87 27.19
CA GLN A 347 9.93 -43.78 28.22
C GLN A 347 11.15 -43.13 28.96
N GLU A 348 11.13 -43.18 30.31
CA GLU A 348 12.10 -43.76 31.28
C GLU A 348 13.64 -43.87 31.02
N PRO A 349 14.51 -44.11 32.04
CA PRO A 349 14.62 -43.49 33.40
C PRO A 349 16.06 -43.39 34.02
N ARG A 350 16.30 -42.57 35.09
CA ARG A 350 16.81 -43.04 36.43
C ARG A 350 17.12 -41.96 37.51
N HIS A 351 16.55 -42.21 38.71
CA HIS A 351 17.03 -41.98 40.10
C HIS A 351 17.46 -40.62 40.73
N LYS A 352 16.56 -40.12 41.61
CA LYS A 352 16.73 -39.76 43.05
C LYS A 352 18.09 -39.20 43.57
N LYS A 353 18.09 -37.95 44.10
CA LYS A 353 17.97 -37.68 45.58
C LYS A 353 17.86 -36.17 45.96
N SER A 354 16.96 -35.90 46.92
CA SER A 354 16.93 -34.85 47.97
C SER A 354 17.36 -33.38 47.72
N LYS A 355 16.37 -32.48 47.86
CA LYS A 355 16.35 -31.18 48.56
C LYS A 355 17.48 -30.15 48.33
N SER A 356 17.11 -29.02 47.74
CA SER A 356 17.22 -27.69 48.39
C SER A 356 16.16 -26.74 47.82
N GLU A 357 15.72 -25.77 48.62
CA GLU A 357 14.67 -24.82 48.27
C GLU A 357 15.17 -23.77 47.25
N VAL A 358 14.32 -23.35 46.31
CA VAL A 358 14.46 -22.04 45.65
C VAL A 358 13.10 -21.35 45.63
N LYS A 359 13.11 -20.08 46.03
CA LYS A 359 11.95 -19.22 46.29
C LYS A 359 11.14 -18.90 45.03
N GLU A 360 9.90 -18.50 45.25
CA GLU A 360 9.17 -17.59 44.34
C GLU A 360 10.09 -16.45 43.89
N GLN A 361 10.28 -16.30 42.57
CA GLN A 361 10.69 -15.01 42.00
C GLN A 361 9.44 -14.30 41.50
N LYS A 362 9.03 -13.29 42.26
CA LYS A 362 7.90 -12.42 41.93
C LYS A 362 8.22 -11.64 40.64
N SER A 363 7.54 -11.96 39.55
CA SER A 363 7.51 -11.10 38.37
C SER A 363 6.93 -9.74 38.77
N GLY A 364 7.61 -8.64 38.43
CA GLY A 364 7.26 -7.28 38.87
C GLY A 364 6.00 -6.68 38.20
N PHE A 365 5.12 -7.50 37.64
CA PHE A 365 3.96 -7.12 36.86
C PHE A 365 2.87 -8.21 36.89
N THR A 366 1.62 -7.78 36.79
CA THR A 366 0.41 -8.62 36.87
C THR A 366 -0.18 -8.92 35.50
N LYS A 367 0.07 -8.05 34.51
CA LYS A 367 -0.47 -8.12 33.15
C LYS A 367 0.55 -7.63 32.11
N ILE A 368 0.42 -8.07 30.86
CA ILE A 368 1.27 -7.66 29.74
C ILE A 368 0.38 -7.11 28.62
N SER A 369 0.71 -5.93 28.08
CA SER A 369 -0.01 -5.39 26.92
C SER A 369 0.31 -6.16 25.62
N PRO A 370 -0.63 -6.31 24.65
CA PRO A 370 -0.39 -7.08 23.43
C PRO A 370 0.86 -6.63 22.65
N SER A 371 1.05 -5.32 22.54
CA SER A 371 2.20 -4.69 21.88
C SER A 371 3.53 -4.92 22.63
N ALA A 372 3.51 -5.03 23.96
CA ALA A 372 4.70 -5.42 24.73
C ALA A 372 5.03 -6.89 24.53
N LYS A 373 4.03 -7.78 24.52
CA LYS A 373 4.21 -9.22 24.31
C LYS A 373 4.86 -9.53 22.96
N LEU A 374 4.46 -8.82 21.89
CA LEU A 374 5.09 -8.93 20.57
C LEU A 374 6.57 -8.51 20.60
N LEU A 375 6.90 -7.33 21.11
CA LEU A 375 8.29 -6.85 21.17
C LEU A 375 9.21 -7.73 22.04
N ILE A 376 8.70 -8.28 23.14
CA ILE A 376 9.45 -9.21 23.99
C ILE A 376 9.81 -10.48 23.21
N SER A 377 8.87 -11.00 22.42
CA SER A 377 9.10 -12.18 21.57
C SER A 377 10.01 -11.88 20.37
N GLU A 378 9.92 -10.68 19.80
CA GLU A 378 10.70 -10.26 18.62
C GLU A 378 12.18 -9.97 18.97
N TYR A 379 12.43 -9.42 20.16
CA TYR A 379 13.78 -9.08 20.64
C TYR A 379 14.37 -10.08 21.65
N GLY A 380 13.69 -11.22 21.90
CA GLY A 380 14.20 -12.30 22.75
C GLY A 380 14.44 -11.92 24.21
N LEU A 381 13.66 -10.97 24.74
CA LEU A 381 13.85 -10.44 26.10
C LEU A 381 13.23 -11.37 27.15
N ASP A 382 13.91 -11.54 28.30
CA ASP A 382 13.28 -12.16 29.46
C ASP A 382 12.28 -11.18 30.08
N ALA A 383 10.98 -11.49 29.96
CA ALA A 383 9.90 -10.70 30.54
C ALA A 383 10.10 -10.44 32.03
N SER A 384 10.68 -11.39 32.77
CA SER A 384 10.92 -11.33 34.22
C SER A 384 11.87 -10.20 34.63
N SER A 385 12.74 -9.76 33.71
CA SER A 385 13.73 -8.69 33.92
C SER A 385 13.16 -7.28 33.73
N LEU A 386 11.92 -7.16 33.22
CA LEU A 386 11.31 -5.90 32.82
C LEU A 386 10.44 -5.31 33.95
N LYS A 387 10.62 -4.02 34.21
CA LYS A 387 9.82 -3.28 35.20
C LYS A 387 8.60 -2.67 34.52
N ALA A 388 7.40 -3.00 34.99
CA ALA A 388 6.16 -2.43 34.48
C ALA A 388 5.90 -1.02 35.04
N SER A 389 5.52 -0.10 34.16
CA SER A 389 5.15 1.28 34.53
C SER A 389 3.63 1.55 34.42
N GLY A 390 2.85 0.61 33.89
CA GLY A 390 1.42 0.80 33.62
C GLY A 390 0.48 0.55 34.81
N PRO A 391 -0.77 1.04 34.73
CA PRO A 391 -1.80 0.82 35.75
C PRO A 391 -1.96 -0.65 36.14
N HIS A 392 -2.18 -0.90 37.44
CA HIS A 392 -2.27 -2.24 38.04
C HIS A 392 -1.02 -3.15 37.83
N GLY A 393 0.15 -2.55 37.56
CA GLY A 393 1.37 -3.28 37.27
C GLY A 393 1.31 -3.96 35.90
N THR A 394 0.88 -3.22 34.87
CA THR A 394 0.81 -3.72 33.49
C THR A 394 2.07 -3.33 32.72
N LEU A 395 2.73 -4.30 32.08
CA LEU A 395 3.92 -4.07 31.27
C LEU A 395 3.55 -3.41 29.93
N LEU A 396 4.03 -2.18 29.71
CA LEU A 396 3.70 -1.34 28.55
C LEU A 396 4.74 -1.44 27.45
N LYS A 397 4.35 -1.05 26.23
CA LYS A 397 5.25 -0.94 25.07
C LYS A 397 6.48 -0.05 25.34
N GLY A 398 6.31 1.02 26.13
CA GLY A 398 7.39 1.92 26.54
C GLY A 398 8.48 1.20 27.34
N ASP A 399 8.08 0.42 28.34
CA ASP A 399 8.98 -0.31 29.25
C ASP A 399 9.91 -1.26 28.47
N VAL A 400 9.37 -1.98 27.49
CA VAL A 400 10.14 -2.88 26.60
C VAL A 400 11.11 -2.09 25.72
N LEU A 401 10.68 -0.98 25.14
CA LEU A 401 11.53 -0.12 24.30
C LEU A 401 12.65 0.57 25.09
N GLU A 402 12.43 0.88 26.37
CA GLU A 402 13.48 1.39 27.27
C GLU A 402 14.47 0.30 27.69
N ALA A 403 14.03 -0.94 27.89
CA ALA A 403 14.93 -2.07 28.10
C ALA A 403 15.83 -2.33 26.87
N ILE A 404 15.25 -2.30 25.67
CA ILE A 404 16.00 -2.39 24.40
C ILE A 404 17.03 -1.26 24.28
N LYS A 405 16.63 -0.01 24.57
CA LYS A 405 17.54 1.15 24.51
C LYS A 405 18.61 1.18 25.60
N SER A 406 18.36 0.57 26.76
CA SER A 406 19.31 0.53 27.89
C SER A 406 20.27 -0.65 27.85
N GLY A 407 20.17 -1.53 26.84
CA GLY A 407 21.14 -2.60 26.58
C GLY A 407 21.16 -3.74 27.61
N LYS A 408 20.17 -3.79 28.51
CA LYS A 408 20.06 -4.87 29.52
C LYS A 408 19.38 -6.10 28.92
N GLY A 409 20.14 -6.90 28.17
CA GLY A 409 19.58 -8.12 27.58
C GLY A 409 20.43 -8.92 26.58
N SER A 410 21.76 -8.88 26.62
CA SER A 410 22.58 -9.89 25.92
C SER A 410 23.98 -10.05 26.51
N SER A 411 24.48 -11.29 26.54
CA SER A 411 25.77 -11.75 27.08
C SER A 411 26.12 -13.04 26.32
N LYS A 412 27.28 -13.26 25.69
CA LYS A 412 28.58 -12.56 25.49
C LYS A 412 29.02 -12.86 24.02
N ILE A 413 30.03 -12.24 23.39
CA ILE A 413 31.50 -12.36 23.62
C ILE A 413 32.23 -11.22 22.85
N SER A 414 33.34 -10.73 23.40
CA SER A 414 34.34 -9.79 22.82
C SER A 414 35.75 -10.47 22.87
N PRO A 415 36.94 -9.89 22.55
CA PRO A 415 37.39 -8.49 22.33
C PRO A 415 38.23 -8.35 21.00
N SER A 416 39.03 -7.32 20.63
CA SER A 416 40.02 -6.51 21.37
C SER A 416 40.42 -5.17 20.69
N GLU A 417 41.13 -4.35 21.47
CA GLU A 417 41.48 -2.93 21.30
C GLU A 417 42.51 -2.58 20.22
N LYS A 418 42.49 -1.30 19.77
CA LYS A 418 43.59 -0.35 20.07
C LYS A 418 43.24 1.12 19.75
N LYS A 419 43.58 2.01 20.69
CA LYS A 419 43.89 3.44 20.48
C LYS A 419 45.37 3.64 20.89
N PRO A 420 46.06 4.64 20.32
CA PRO A 420 46.26 5.87 21.09
C PRO A 420 46.09 7.16 20.28
N SER A 421 45.96 8.27 21.02
CA SER A 421 45.92 9.68 20.59
C SER A 421 47.24 10.37 21.02
N PRO A 422 47.42 11.71 21.08
CA PRO A 422 46.71 12.87 20.48
C PRO A 422 47.68 13.90 19.83
N GLN A 423 47.18 15.10 19.46
CA GLN A 423 47.77 16.48 19.62
C GLN A 423 47.39 17.43 18.44
N THR A 424 47.10 18.74 18.57
CA THR A 424 46.88 19.65 19.74
C THR A 424 46.23 21.00 19.30
N ARG A 425 45.22 21.49 20.07
CA ARG A 425 44.73 22.92 20.21
C ARG A 425 44.08 23.66 19.00
N THR A 426 43.22 24.69 19.17
CA THR A 426 42.73 25.43 20.37
C THR A 426 41.34 26.04 20.12
N GLN A 427 40.45 26.12 21.12
CA GLN A 427 39.99 27.41 21.71
C GLN A 427 39.04 27.28 22.92
N LYS A 428 39.39 28.04 23.96
CA LYS A 428 38.69 28.58 25.15
C LYS A 428 37.27 28.11 25.55
N SER A 429 37.16 27.65 26.80
CA SER A 429 35.97 27.77 27.67
C SER A 429 35.84 29.19 28.26
N PRO A 430 34.69 29.56 28.86
CA PRO A 430 34.58 29.38 30.31
C PRO A 430 33.25 28.79 30.82
N SER A 431 33.30 28.42 32.12
CA SER A 431 32.29 27.76 32.96
C SER A 431 30.83 28.26 32.84
N GLY A 432 29.90 27.30 32.82
CA GLY A 432 28.48 27.47 33.12
C GLY A 432 27.82 26.09 33.24
N SER A 433 27.20 25.80 34.38
CA SER A 433 26.53 24.51 34.65
C SER A 433 25.35 24.27 33.69
N PRO A 434 25.22 23.08 33.07
CA PRO A 434 24.07 22.79 32.23
C PRO A 434 22.83 22.54 33.11
N GLU A 435 21.96 23.53 33.18
CA GLU A 435 20.59 23.35 33.71
C GLU A 435 19.87 22.21 32.98
N SER A 436 19.11 21.45 33.76
CA SER A 436 18.14 20.47 33.27
C SER A 436 17.06 21.13 32.41
N LYS A 437 17.31 21.27 31.10
CA LYS A 437 16.23 21.53 30.13
C LYS A 437 15.44 20.27 29.89
N THR A 438 14.53 20.00 30.82
CA THR A 438 13.45 19.03 30.71
C THR A 438 12.70 19.28 29.41
N ARG A 439 12.94 18.45 28.39
CA ARG A 439 12.00 18.36 27.25
C ARG A 439 10.68 17.87 27.82
N PRO A 440 9.55 18.55 27.58
CA PRO A 440 8.25 17.99 27.91
C PRO A 440 8.09 16.70 27.08
N GLN A 441 8.11 15.55 27.75
CA GLN A 441 7.51 14.35 27.18
C GLN A 441 6.01 14.61 27.12
N GLN A 442 5.54 15.10 25.96
CA GLN A 442 4.12 15.06 25.67
C GLN A 442 3.70 13.59 25.69
N SER A 443 2.93 13.22 26.71
CA SER A 443 2.23 11.94 26.76
C SER A 443 1.25 11.91 25.60
N VAL A 444 1.65 11.29 24.48
CA VAL A 444 0.78 11.15 23.32
C VAL A 444 -0.31 10.14 23.68
N SER A 445 -1.44 10.66 24.14
CA SER A 445 -2.65 9.89 24.39
C SER A 445 -3.13 9.30 23.07
N PHE A 446 -3.18 7.98 22.99
CA PHE A 446 -3.83 7.24 21.92
C PHE A 446 -5.02 6.47 22.49
N GLU A 447 -6.05 6.27 21.67
CA GLU A 447 -7.25 5.52 22.01
C GLU A 447 -7.43 4.39 20.99
N ASP A 448 -7.47 3.15 21.47
CA ASP A 448 -7.60 1.97 20.63
C ASP A 448 -9.08 1.67 20.36
N LEU A 449 -9.60 2.11 19.21
CA LEU A 449 -10.97 1.81 18.77
C LEU A 449 -11.05 0.42 18.10
N PRO A 450 -11.87 -0.53 18.59
CA PRO A 450 -12.01 -1.83 17.98
C PRO A 450 -12.71 -1.78 16.63
N ASN A 451 -12.18 -2.50 15.63
CA ASN A 451 -12.81 -2.59 14.30
C ASN A 451 -14.10 -3.42 14.33
N THR A 452 -15.17 -2.90 13.75
CA THR A 452 -16.43 -3.63 13.52
C THR A 452 -16.25 -4.77 12.51
N GLN A 453 -17.11 -5.79 12.56
CA GLN A 453 -17.00 -6.95 11.68
C GLN A 453 -17.15 -6.56 10.20
N ILE A 454 -18.08 -5.66 9.88
CA ILE A 454 -18.26 -5.07 8.54
C ILE A 454 -16.95 -4.40 8.06
N ARG A 455 -16.28 -3.62 8.93
CA ARG A 455 -15.01 -2.97 8.57
C ARG A 455 -13.88 -3.98 8.33
N LYS A 456 -13.78 -5.06 9.12
CA LYS A 456 -12.82 -6.15 8.85
C LYS A 456 -13.05 -6.78 7.48
N VAL A 457 -14.31 -7.05 7.11
CA VAL A 457 -14.66 -7.67 5.81
C VAL A 457 -14.34 -6.74 4.63
N ILE A 458 -14.69 -5.45 4.73
CA ILE A 458 -14.34 -4.45 3.71
C ILE A 458 -12.81 -4.34 3.56
N ALA A 459 -12.07 -4.27 4.66
CA ALA A 459 -10.61 -4.21 4.63
C ALA A 459 -9.99 -5.44 3.95
N ARG A 460 -10.50 -6.64 4.22
CA ARG A 460 -10.06 -7.89 3.56
C ARG A 460 -10.29 -7.84 2.05
N ARG A 461 -11.51 -7.50 1.60
CA ARG A 461 -11.86 -7.43 0.17
C ARG A 461 -11.07 -6.37 -0.60
N LEU A 462 -10.85 -5.20 0.00
CA LEU A 462 -10.04 -4.14 -0.62
C LEU A 462 -8.57 -4.54 -0.75
N LEU A 463 -8.02 -5.23 0.25
CA LEU A 463 -6.65 -5.74 0.22
C LEU A 463 -6.50 -6.84 -0.84
N GLU A 464 -7.41 -7.82 -0.85
CA GLU A 464 -7.49 -8.90 -1.83
C GLU A 464 -7.55 -8.35 -3.27
N SER A 465 -8.48 -7.43 -3.56
CA SER A 465 -8.56 -6.76 -4.86
C SER A 465 -7.25 -6.07 -5.23
N LYS A 466 -6.64 -5.34 -4.29
CA LYS A 466 -5.44 -4.54 -4.60
C LYS A 466 -4.17 -5.38 -4.77
N GLN A 467 -4.13 -6.58 -4.20
CA GLN A 467 -3.02 -7.51 -4.32
C GLN A 467 -3.14 -8.44 -5.53
N THR A 468 -4.37 -8.84 -5.89
CA THR A 468 -4.63 -9.84 -6.95
C THR A 468 -4.95 -9.23 -8.32
N THR A 469 -5.62 -8.07 -8.36
CA THR A 469 -6.09 -7.46 -9.61
C THR A 469 -5.06 -6.47 -10.15
N PRO A 470 -4.48 -6.68 -11.35
CA PRO A 470 -3.57 -5.73 -11.98
C PRO A 470 -4.34 -4.49 -12.45
N HIS A 471 -4.37 -3.45 -11.62
CA HIS A 471 -5.12 -2.22 -11.91
C HIS A 471 -4.44 -1.38 -13.00
N LEU A 472 -5.10 -1.25 -14.15
CA LEU A 472 -4.92 -0.18 -15.13
C LEU A 472 -5.71 1.07 -14.67
N TYR A 473 -5.18 2.26 -14.94
CA TYR A 473 -5.90 3.52 -14.73
C TYR A 473 -5.95 4.33 -16.03
N LEU A 474 -7.13 4.77 -16.43
CA LEU A 474 -7.35 5.66 -17.57
C LEU A 474 -8.17 6.86 -17.09
N SER A 475 -7.79 8.07 -17.51
CA SER A 475 -8.47 9.30 -17.10
C SER A 475 -8.79 10.17 -18.30
N SER A 476 -9.95 10.81 -18.29
CA SER A 476 -10.37 11.77 -19.31
C SER A 476 -11.25 12.86 -18.72
N ASP A 477 -11.06 14.08 -19.18
CA ASP A 477 -11.99 15.18 -18.90
C ASP A 477 -13.13 15.17 -19.92
N VAL A 478 -14.35 15.32 -19.39
CA VAL A 478 -15.59 15.49 -20.17
C VAL A 478 -16.19 16.86 -19.90
N VAL A 479 -16.83 17.44 -20.91
CA VAL A 479 -17.57 18.70 -20.79
C VAL A 479 -18.97 18.40 -20.24
N LEU A 480 -19.35 19.08 -19.16
CA LEU A 480 -20.63 18.92 -18.49
C LEU A 480 -21.73 19.84 -19.03
N ASP A 481 -21.41 20.88 -19.79
CA ASP A 481 -22.39 21.90 -20.17
C ASP A 481 -23.61 21.35 -20.97
N PRO A 482 -23.47 20.39 -21.91
CA PRO A 482 -24.61 19.72 -22.55
C PRO A 482 -25.48 18.92 -21.57
N LEU A 483 -24.86 18.27 -20.57
CA LEU A 483 -25.57 17.55 -19.52
C LEU A 483 -26.35 18.52 -18.62
N LEU A 484 -25.74 19.66 -18.29
CA LEU A 484 -26.34 20.69 -17.44
C LEU A 484 -27.48 21.44 -18.13
N SER A 485 -27.42 21.65 -19.46
CA SER A 485 -28.54 22.20 -20.23
C SER A 485 -29.70 21.21 -20.33
N PHE A 486 -29.44 19.96 -20.71
CA PHE A 486 -30.46 18.90 -20.77
C PHE A 486 -31.14 18.67 -19.41
N ARG A 487 -30.39 18.71 -18.32
CA ARG A 487 -30.94 18.60 -16.95
C ARG A 487 -31.88 19.77 -16.59
N LYS A 488 -31.62 20.99 -17.09
CA LYS A 488 -32.54 22.13 -16.93
C LYS A 488 -33.80 21.90 -17.77
N GLU A 489 -33.64 21.49 -19.02
CA GLU A 489 -34.75 21.21 -19.93
C GLU A 489 -35.71 20.15 -19.37
N LEU A 490 -35.19 19.02 -18.85
CA LEU A 490 -36.00 17.99 -18.19
C LEU A 490 -36.80 18.52 -16.99
N LYS A 491 -36.24 19.48 -16.25
CA LYS A 491 -36.91 20.12 -15.11
C LYS A 491 -37.95 21.15 -15.57
N GLU A 492 -37.66 21.91 -16.61
CA GLU A 492 -38.52 23.01 -17.08
C GLU A 492 -39.69 22.52 -17.95
N LYS A 493 -39.46 21.53 -18.82
CA LYS A 493 -40.49 20.99 -19.73
C LYS A 493 -41.29 19.82 -19.16
N HIS A 494 -40.72 19.06 -18.22
CA HIS A 494 -41.29 17.79 -17.74
C HIS A 494 -41.33 17.64 -16.20
N ASP A 495 -40.86 18.63 -15.41
CA ASP A 495 -40.67 18.59 -13.94
C ASP A 495 -39.89 17.35 -13.41
N ILE A 496 -39.06 16.73 -14.25
CA ILE A 496 -38.29 15.55 -13.84
C ILE A 496 -37.01 15.96 -13.11
N LYS A 497 -36.98 15.78 -11.80
CA LYS A 497 -35.84 16.11 -10.92
C LYS A 497 -34.76 15.01 -10.94
N VAL A 498 -33.92 15.08 -11.98
CA VAL A 498 -32.74 14.21 -12.18
C VAL A 498 -31.48 14.79 -11.51
N SER A 499 -30.59 13.92 -11.02
CA SER A 499 -29.24 14.26 -10.53
C SER A 499 -28.19 14.11 -11.63
N VAL A 500 -27.02 14.76 -11.49
CA VAL A 500 -25.91 14.54 -12.44
C VAL A 500 -25.47 13.07 -12.41
N ASN A 501 -25.48 12.43 -11.24
CA ASN A 501 -25.09 11.04 -11.06
C ASN A 501 -26.00 10.07 -11.83
N ASP A 502 -27.30 10.36 -11.93
CA ASP A 502 -28.28 9.52 -12.63
C ASP A 502 -27.98 9.50 -14.15
N ILE A 503 -27.55 10.64 -14.69
CA ILE A 503 -27.14 10.77 -16.10
C ILE A 503 -25.78 10.10 -16.32
N VAL A 504 -24.84 10.21 -15.38
CA VAL A 504 -23.56 9.47 -15.43
C VAL A 504 -23.80 7.95 -15.45
N ILE A 505 -24.72 7.43 -14.63
CA ILE A 505 -25.09 6.00 -14.63
C ILE A 505 -25.60 5.57 -16.01
N LYS A 506 -26.53 6.32 -16.62
CA LYS A 506 -27.02 6.02 -17.97
C LYS A 506 -25.90 6.12 -19.02
N ALA A 507 -25.03 7.13 -18.94
CA ALA A 507 -23.92 7.32 -19.88
C ALA A 507 -22.88 6.19 -19.82
N VAL A 508 -22.59 5.67 -18.61
CA VAL A 508 -21.74 4.49 -18.40
C VAL A 508 -22.44 3.23 -18.91
N ALA A 509 -23.72 3.03 -18.61
CA ALA A 509 -24.45 1.85 -19.06
C ALA A 509 -24.55 1.76 -20.60
N VAL A 510 -24.80 2.89 -21.27
CA VAL A 510 -24.77 2.97 -22.74
C VAL A 510 -23.35 2.80 -23.29
N ALA A 511 -22.30 3.26 -22.59
CA ALA A 511 -20.91 3.01 -23.00
C ALA A 511 -20.52 1.53 -22.89
N LEU A 512 -20.96 0.82 -21.84
CA LEU A 512 -20.78 -0.63 -21.67
C LEU A 512 -21.56 -1.43 -22.74
N LYS A 513 -22.78 -1.00 -23.10
CA LYS A 513 -23.55 -1.59 -24.20
C LYS A 513 -22.88 -1.40 -25.58
N ASN A 514 -22.22 -0.24 -25.78
CA ASN A 514 -21.50 0.07 -27.02
C ASN A 514 -20.13 -0.61 -27.12
N VAL A 515 -19.56 -1.06 -26.00
CA VAL A 515 -18.28 -1.78 -25.91
C VAL A 515 -18.48 -3.00 -24.99
N PRO A 516 -19.13 -4.08 -25.49
CA PRO A 516 -19.44 -5.26 -24.66
C PRO A 516 -18.21 -5.89 -24.01
N GLU A 517 -17.02 -5.72 -24.61
CA GLU A 517 -15.74 -6.18 -24.06
C GLU A 517 -15.37 -5.50 -22.73
N ALA A 518 -15.94 -4.32 -22.45
CA ALA A 518 -15.80 -3.63 -21.17
C ALA A 518 -16.81 -4.10 -20.10
N ASN A 519 -17.88 -4.83 -20.49
CA ASN A 519 -18.88 -5.39 -19.58
C ASN A 519 -18.59 -6.88 -19.29
N ALA A 520 -17.38 -7.14 -18.80
CA ALA A 520 -16.88 -8.49 -18.54
C ALA A 520 -16.12 -8.56 -17.21
N TYR A 521 -15.84 -9.77 -16.73
CA TYR A 521 -14.99 -10.01 -15.57
C TYR A 521 -13.99 -11.16 -15.78
N TRP A 522 -12.95 -11.19 -14.96
CA TRP A 522 -11.95 -12.26 -14.96
C TRP A 522 -12.37 -13.38 -13.99
N ASP A 523 -12.65 -14.57 -14.52
CA ASP A 523 -12.89 -15.76 -13.72
C ASP A 523 -11.54 -16.34 -13.27
N VAL A 524 -11.29 -16.34 -11.96
CA VAL A 524 -10.01 -16.78 -11.38
C VAL A 524 -9.85 -18.31 -11.41
N GLU A 525 -10.95 -19.07 -11.38
CA GLU A 525 -10.91 -20.53 -11.38
C GLU A 525 -10.66 -21.08 -12.80
N LYS A 526 -11.26 -20.44 -13.81
CA LYS A 526 -11.08 -20.82 -15.22
C LYS A 526 -9.86 -20.17 -15.88
N GLY A 527 -9.47 -18.98 -15.42
CA GLY A 527 -8.45 -18.15 -16.07
C GLY A 527 -8.93 -17.53 -17.38
N GLU A 528 -10.22 -17.21 -17.47
CA GLU A 528 -10.88 -16.73 -18.68
C GLU A 528 -11.68 -15.44 -18.44
N ILE A 529 -11.95 -14.70 -19.52
CA ILE A 529 -12.82 -13.51 -19.50
C ILE A 529 -14.27 -13.97 -19.71
N ILE A 530 -15.15 -13.64 -18.77
CA ILE A 530 -16.59 -13.90 -18.85
C ILE A 530 -17.31 -12.60 -19.17
N PHE A 531 -18.01 -12.56 -20.31
CA PHE A 531 -18.85 -11.44 -20.72
C PHE A 531 -20.20 -11.48 -20.00
N CYS A 532 -20.75 -10.31 -19.66
CA CYS A 532 -22.04 -10.19 -19.01
C CYS A 532 -23.12 -9.69 -20.00
N ASP A 533 -24.23 -10.40 -20.09
CA ASP A 533 -25.36 -10.01 -20.95
C ASP A 533 -26.14 -8.80 -20.40
N SER A 534 -26.25 -8.68 -19.07
CA SER A 534 -26.87 -7.55 -18.40
C SER A 534 -25.85 -6.45 -18.05
N VAL A 535 -26.31 -5.19 -18.04
CA VAL A 535 -25.51 -4.04 -17.59
C VAL A 535 -26.02 -3.59 -16.23
N ASP A 536 -25.40 -4.10 -15.17
CA ASP A 536 -25.79 -3.85 -13.77
C ASP A 536 -24.79 -2.91 -13.09
N ILE A 537 -25.22 -1.69 -12.74
CA ILE A 537 -24.35 -0.65 -12.20
C ILE A 537 -24.46 -0.58 -10.67
N SER A 538 -23.38 -0.95 -9.97
CA SER A 538 -23.19 -0.71 -8.54
C SER A 538 -22.85 0.74 -8.26
N ILE A 539 -23.47 1.35 -7.25
CA ILE A 539 -23.25 2.76 -6.88
C ILE A 539 -22.70 2.82 -5.46
N ALA A 540 -21.53 3.41 -5.29
CA ALA A 540 -20.91 3.58 -3.98
C ALA A 540 -21.66 4.63 -3.14
N VAL A 541 -22.36 4.19 -2.07
CA VAL A 541 -23.10 5.05 -1.14
C VAL A 541 -22.46 4.97 0.25
N ALA A 542 -22.01 6.12 0.75
CA ALA A 542 -21.49 6.23 2.12
C ALA A 542 -22.63 6.14 3.14
N THR A 543 -22.45 5.30 4.17
CA THR A 543 -23.34 5.17 5.34
C THR A 543 -22.51 5.20 6.62
N GLU A 544 -23.14 5.42 7.77
CA GLU A 544 -22.46 5.43 9.08
C GLU A 544 -21.77 4.10 9.41
N LYS A 545 -22.34 2.97 8.96
CA LYS A 545 -21.78 1.62 9.15
C LYS A 545 -20.64 1.29 8.18
N GLY A 546 -20.40 2.12 7.16
CA GLY A 546 -19.39 1.91 6.12
C GLY A 546 -19.91 2.20 4.71
N LEU A 547 -19.13 1.83 3.69
CA LEU A 547 -19.55 1.93 2.31
C LEU A 547 -20.50 0.79 1.94
N MET A 548 -21.67 1.12 1.38
CA MET A 548 -22.61 0.16 0.79
C MET A 548 -22.67 0.38 -0.73
N THR A 549 -22.88 -0.69 -1.49
CA THR A 549 -22.88 -0.66 -2.96
C THR A 549 -24.19 -1.20 -3.55
N PRO A 550 -25.32 -0.49 -3.40
CA PRO A 550 -26.57 -0.85 -4.09
C PRO A 550 -26.40 -0.94 -5.61
N ILE A 551 -27.16 -1.82 -6.25
CA ILE A 551 -27.06 -2.15 -7.67
C ILE A 551 -28.32 -1.72 -8.42
N VAL A 552 -28.16 -0.91 -9.46
CA VAL A 552 -29.20 -0.63 -10.46
C VAL A 552 -29.08 -1.68 -11.57
N ARG A 553 -30.05 -2.60 -11.61
CA ARG A 553 -30.07 -3.71 -12.58
C ARG A 553 -30.49 -3.22 -13.97
N ASN A 554 -29.94 -3.78 -15.05
CA ASN A 554 -30.28 -3.43 -16.45
C ASN A 554 -30.36 -1.91 -16.71
N ALA A 555 -29.34 -1.18 -16.29
CA ALA A 555 -29.30 0.28 -16.35
C ALA A 555 -29.27 0.84 -17.78
N ASP A 556 -28.86 0.02 -18.76
CA ASP A 556 -28.84 0.37 -20.18
C ASP A 556 -30.26 0.43 -20.77
N GLN A 557 -31.18 -0.43 -20.30
CA GLN A 557 -32.57 -0.52 -20.77
C GLN A 557 -33.48 0.52 -20.12
N LYS A 558 -33.15 0.98 -18.91
CA LYS A 558 -33.97 1.92 -18.13
C LYS A 558 -33.89 3.35 -18.64
N SER A 559 -34.97 4.11 -18.44
CA SER A 559 -34.98 5.56 -18.65
C SER A 559 -34.24 6.29 -17.52
N ILE A 560 -33.72 7.49 -17.82
CA ILE A 560 -33.00 8.32 -16.83
C ILE A 560 -33.90 8.66 -15.62
N SER A 561 -35.21 8.85 -15.83
CA SER A 561 -36.18 9.09 -14.76
C SER A 561 -36.42 7.85 -13.88
N SER A 562 -36.46 6.64 -14.47
CA SER A 562 -36.57 5.39 -13.73
C SER A 562 -35.32 5.14 -12.88
N ILE A 563 -34.13 5.32 -13.47
CA ILE A 563 -32.84 5.24 -12.74
C ILE A 563 -32.84 6.24 -11.57
N SER A 564 -33.24 7.49 -11.80
CA SER A 564 -33.28 8.51 -10.74
C SER A 564 -34.15 8.11 -9.54
N SER A 565 -35.31 7.49 -9.79
CA SER A 565 -36.22 7.03 -8.73
C SER A 565 -35.68 5.82 -7.98
N GLU A 566 -35.15 4.82 -8.71
CA GLU A 566 -34.56 3.61 -8.15
C GLU A 566 -33.32 3.90 -7.30
N VAL A 567 -32.44 4.78 -7.77
CA VAL A 567 -31.24 5.22 -7.04
C VAL A 567 -31.59 5.91 -5.72
N LYS A 568 -32.66 6.74 -5.70
CA LYS A 568 -33.15 7.38 -4.46
C LYS A 568 -33.64 6.34 -3.45
N GLN A 569 -34.50 5.42 -3.89
CA GLN A 569 -35.03 4.33 -3.04
C GLN A 569 -33.91 3.43 -2.49
N LEU A 570 -32.96 3.02 -3.34
CA LEU A 570 -31.83 2.20 -2.92
C LEU A 570 -30.89 2.95 -1.97
N ALA A 571 -30.63 4.25 -2.18
CA ALA A 571 -29.81 5.05 -1.28
C ALA A 571 -30.50 5.29 0.07
N GLU A 572 -31.82 5.42 0.12
CA GLU A 572 -32.60 5.50 1.36
C GLU A 572 -32.57 4.17 2.12
N LYS A 573 -32.81 3.04 1.45
CA LYS A 573 -32.62 1.68 2.02
C LYS A 573 -31.20 1.48 2.56
N ALA A 574 -30.18 1.94 1.82
CA ALA A 574 -28.77 1.83 2.20
C ALA A 574 -28.49 2.57 3.52
N ARG A 575 -28.89 3.84 3.62
CA ARG A 575 -28.71 4.66 4.84
C ARG A 575 -29.52 4.10 6.01
N ALA A 576 -30.71 3.56 5.76
CA ALA A 576 -31.52 2.89 6.78
C ALA A 576 -30.98 1.50 7.19
N GLY A 577 -29.99 0.95 6.50
CA GLY A 577 -29.46 -0.39 6.75
C GLY A 577 -30.43 -1.52 6.40
N LYS A 578 -31.37 -1.29 5.47
CA LYS A 578 -32.45 -2.21 5.06
C LYS A 578 -32.30 -2.72 3.62
N LEU A 579 -31.09 -2.70 3.06
CA LEU A 579 -30.82 -3.31 1.76
C LEU A 579 -30.85 -4.84 1.88
N LEU A 580 -31.51 -5.49 0.91
CA LEU A 580 -31.52 -6.95 0.78
C LEU A 580 -30.20 -7.43 0.15
N PRO A 581 -29.71 -8.65 0.44
CA PRO A 581 -28.45 -9.17 -0.11
C PRO A 581 -28.34 -9.09 -1.63
N ASN A 582 -29.43 -9.38 -2.36
CA ASN A 582 -29.49 -9.30 -3.82
C ASN A 582 -29.42 -7.87 -4.40
N GLU A 583 -29.68 -6.84 -3.57
CA GLU A 583 -29.60 -5.43 -3.95
C GLU A 583 -28.16 -4.88 -3.88
N PHE A 584 -27.21 -5.56 -3.21
CA PHE A 584 -25.81 -5.12 -3.11
C PHE A 584 -24.75 -6.20 -3.40
N GLN A 585 -25.15 -7.43 -3.73
CA GLN A 585 -24.26 -8.51 -4.19
C GLN A 585 -24.36 -8.72 -5.70
N GLY A 586 -23.20 -8.82 -6.35
CA GLY A 586 -23.07 -8.86 -7.82
C GLY A 586 -22.91 -7.47 -8.42
N GLY A 587 -23.60 -7.20 -9.53
CA GLY A 587 -23.35 -6.05 -10.39
C GLY A 587 -22.15 -6.31 -11.31
N THR A 588 -22.16 -5.71 -12.51
CA THR A 588 -21.09 -5.92 -13.51
C THR A 588 -20.03 -4.81 -13.46
N PHE A 589 -20.42 -3.61 -13.04
CA PHE A 589 -19.54 -2.43 -13.03
C PHE A 589 -19.88 -1.50 -11.85
N SER A 590 -18.87 -0.80 -11.30
CA SER A 590 -19.07 0.15 -10.18
C SER A 590 -18.88 1.62 -10.59
N ILE A 591 -19.63 2.52 -9.94
CA ILE A 591 -19.42 3.96 -10.01
C ILE A 591 -19.24 4.51 -8.59
N SER A 592 -18.17 5.27 -8.38
CA SER A 592 -17.89 6.01 -7.16
C SER A 592 -17.78 7.50 -7.46
N ASN A 593 -18.56 8.33 -6.76
CA ASN A 593 -18.65 9.76 -7.03
C ASN A 593 -18.25 10.56 -5.79
N LEU A 594 -17.14 11.29 -5.89
CA LEU A 594 -16.65 12.18 -4.84
C LEU A 594 -16.73 13.65 -5.25
N GLY A 595 -17.39 13.98 -6.37
CA GLY A 595 -17.56 15.37 -6.85
C GLY A 595 -18.40 16.28 -5.94
N MET A 596 -19.02 15.72 -4.88
CA MET A 596 -19.62 16.50 -3.78
C MET A 596 -18.58 17.04 -2.78
N PHE A 597 -17.37 16.49 -2.79
CA PHE A 597 -16.21 16.93 -2.01
C PHE A 597 -15.26 17.74 -2.90
N PRO A 598 -14.26 18.46 -2.35
CA PRO A 598 -13.21 19.12 -3.14
C PRO A 598 -12.18 18.10 -3.68
N VAL A 599 -12.65 17.10 -4.43
CA VAL A 599 -11.84 16.04 -5.06
C VAL A 599 -11.96 16.18 -6.57
N ASP A 600 -10.94 16.75 -7.20
CA ASP A 600 -10.92 16.96 -8.64
C ASP A 600 -10.63 15.67 -9.42
N HIS A 601 -9.80 14.79 -8.86
CA HIS A 601 -9.40 13.49 -9.43
C HIS A 601 -9.10 12.48 -8.31
N PHE A 602 -9.49 11.21 -8.49
CA PHE A 602 -9.08 10.10 -7.64
C PHE A 602 -9.16 8.77 -8.39
N CYS A 603 -8.38 7.77 -7.96
CA CYS A 603 -8.49 6.39 -8.41
C CYS A 603 -9.20 5.56 -7.35
N ALA A 604 -10.28 4.87 -7.73
CA ALA A 604 -10.95 3.92 -6.85
C ALA A 604 -10.27 2.54 -6.88
N ILE A 605 -10.51 1.73 -5.85
CA ILE A 605 -10.14 0.31 -5.86
C ILE A 605 -11.34 -0.47 -6.42
N ILE A 606 -11.07 -1.41 -7.34
CA ILE A 606 -12.09 -2.26 -7.96
C ILE A 606 -12.78 -3.11 -6.86
N ASN A 607 -14.06 -3.44 -7.04
CA ASN A 607 -14.81 -4.30 -6.13
C ASN A 607 -15.03 -5.68 -6.77
N PRO A 608 -14.26 -6.72 -6.42
CA PRO A 608 -14.42 -8.06 -7.00
C PRO A 608 -15.84 -8.60 -6.82
N PRO A 609 -16.40 -9.33 -7.81
CA PRO A 609 -15.72 -9.86 -9.00
C PRO A 609 -15.61 -8.90 -10.20
N GLN A 610 -16.09 -7.65 -10.10
CA GLN A 610 -16.17 -6.73 -11.23
C GLN A 610 -14.77 -6.38 -11.80
N ALA A 611 -14.67 -6.15 -13.11
CA ALA A 611 -13.40 -5.73 -13.74
C ALA A 611 -13.18 -4.21 -13.76
N GLY A 612 -14.18 -3.38 -13.42
CA GLY A 612 -14.10 -1.93 -13.62
C GLY A 612 -14.82 -1.11 -12.55
N ILE A 613 -14.22 0.01 -12.18
CA ILE A 613 -14.84 1.06 -11.36
C ILE A 613 -14.53 2.45 -11.93
N LEU A 614 -15.56 3.26 -12.13
CA LEU A 614 -15.42 4.65 -12.54
C LEU A 614 -15.45 5.59 -11.34
N ALA A 615 -14.37 6.35 -11.16
CA ALA A 615 -14.25 7.44 -10.22
C ALA A 615 -14.68 8.76 -10.89
N VAL A 616 -15.63 9.47 -10.28
CA VAL A 616 -16.20 10.74 -10.77
C VAL A 616 -15.75 11.89 -9.87
N GLY A 617 -14.96 12.80 -10.43
CA GLY A 617 -14.44 13.99 -9.75
C GLY A 617 -15.42 15.18 -9.71
N ARG A 618 -14.97 16.30 -9.15
CA ARG A 618 -15.74 17.55 -9.09
C ARG A 618 -15.87 18.20 -10.48
N GLY A 619 -17.05 18.76 -10.74
CA GLY A 619 -17.26 19.67 -11.88
C GLY A 619 -16.64 21.04 -11.62
N ASN A 620 -15.59 21.38 -12.36
CA ASN A 620 -14.86 22.65 -12.27
C ASN A 620 -15.11 23.53 -13.50
N LYS A 621 -15.10 24.85 -13.31
CA LYS A 621 -15.18 25.82 -14.41
C LYS A 621 -13.78 26.18 -14.89
N PHE A 622 -13.52 26.01 -16.16
CA PHE A 622 -12.29 26.41 -16.84
C PHE A 622 -12.60 27.50 -17.86
N VAL A 623 -11.59 28.29 -18.23
CA VAL A 623 -11.66 29.23 -19.36
C VAL A 623 -10.85 28.61 -20.48
N GLU A 624 -11.51 28.31 -21.60
CA GLU A 624 -10.86 27.68 -22.76
C GLU A 624 -11.13 28.46 -24.04
N PRO A 625 -10.19 28.45 -25.01
CA PRO A 625 -10.46 28.94 -26.34
C PRO A 625 -11.49 28.03 -27.02
N VAL A 626 -12.65 28.59 -27.35
CA VAL A 626 -13.66 27.92 -28.18
C VAL A 626 -13.70 28.66 -29.51
N ALA A 627 -13.53 27.93 -30.61
CA ALA A 627 -13.65 28.48 -31.94
C ALA A 627 -15.09 28.98 -32.17
N GLY A 628 -15.25 30.28 -32.43
CA GLY A 628 -16.51 30.85 -32.85
C GLY A 628 -16.90 30.42 -34.27
N SER A 629 -18.13 30.70 -34.67
CA SER A 629 -18.61 30.48 -36.04
C SER A 629 -17.88 31.33 -37.10
N ASP A 630 -17.12 32.32 -36.65
CA ASP A 630 -16.20 33.17 -37.40
C ASP A 630 -14.77 32.61 -37.49
N GLY A 631 -14.50 31.44 -36.91
CA GLY A 631 -13.17 30.82 -36.84
C GLY A 631 -12.22 31.49 -35.83
N ILE A 632 -12.68 32.48 -35.07
CA ILE A 632 -11.88 33.17 -34.06
C ILE A 632 -12.04 32.43 -32.73
N GLU A 633 -10.93 32.01 -32.12
CA GLU A 633 -10.93 31.46 -30.77
C GLU A 633 -11.31 32.55 -29.75
N ARG A 634 -12.42 32.35 -29.04
CA ARG A 634 -12.89 33.26 -27.98
C ARG A 634 -12.83 32.54 -26.63
N PRO A 635 -12.43 33.20 -25.54
CA PRO A 635 -12.42 32.60 -24.22
C PRO A 635 -13.86 32.33 -23.75
N ALA A 636 -14.22 31.07 -23.60
CA ALA A 636 -15.50 30.63 -23.06
C ALA A 636 -15.31 29.95 -21.70
N ILE A 637 -16.29 30.10 -20.82
CA ILE A 637 -16.31 29.37 -19.54
C ILE A 637 -16.96 28.01 -19.80
N VAL A 638 -16.18 26.94 -19.64
CA VAL A 638 -16.58 25.55 -19.87
C VAL A 638 -16.55 24.79 -18.54
N THR A 639 -17.61 24.06 -18.22
CA THR A 639 -17.63 23.19 -17.04
C THR A 639 -17.07 21.83 -17.41
N LYS A 640 -15.93 21.44 -16.82
CA LYS A 640 -15.33 20.11 -17.01
C LYS A 640 -15.39 19.27 -15.75
N MET A 641 -15.48 17.96 -15.95
CA MET A 641 -15.45 16.95 -14.89
C MET A 641 -14.46 15.86 -15.30
N ASN A 642 -13.57 15.48 -14.38
CA ASN A 642 -12.66 14.38 -14.61
C ASN A 642 -13.35 13.04 -14.33
N LEU A 643 -13.15 12.09 -15.23
CA LEU A 643 -13.60 10.71 -15.13
C LEU A 643 -12.38 9.80 -15.14
N THR A 644 -12.24 8.95 -14.12
CA THR A 644 -11.09 8.05 -13.98
C THR A 644 -11.55 6.61 -13.82
N LEU A 645 -11.32 5.81 -14.85
CA LEU A 645 -11.54 4.37 -14.85
C LEU A 645 -10.37 3.69 -14.15
N SER A 646 -10.64 2.89 -13.12
CA SER A 646 -9.74 1.85 -12.64
C SER A 646 -10.26 0.51 -13.17
N ALA A 647 -9.43 -0.24 -13.87
CA ALA A 647 -9.83 -1.46 -14.57
C ALA A 647 -8.84 -2.61 -14.37
N ASP A 648 -9.32 -3.85 -14.42
CA ASP A 648 -8.48 -5.05 -14.45
C ASP A 648 -7.83 -5.18 -15.82
N HIS A 649 -6.50 -5.05 -15.89
CA HIS A 649 -5.75 -5.10 -17.15
C HIS A 649 -5.83 -6.49 -17.84
N ARG A 650 -6.34 -7.53 -17.17
CA ARG A 650 -6.62 -8.84 -17.80
C ARG A 650 -7.85 -8.80 -18.70
N VAL A 651 -8.80 -7.91 -18.42
CA VAL A 651 -10.04 -7.71 -19.20
C VAL A 651 -9.93 -6.46 -20.07
N PHE A 652 -9.44 -5.35 -19.50
CA PHE A 652 -9.24 -4.10 -20.19
C PHE A 652 -7.80 -3.98 -20.71
N ASP A 653 -7.59 -4.35 -21.96
CA ASP A 653 -6.40 -3.93 -22.69
C ASP A 653 -6.49 -2.42 -23.06
N GLY A 654 -5.41 -1.88 -23.65
CA GLY A 654 -5.38 -0.48 -24.07
C GLY A 654 -6.40 -0.11 -25.17
N LYS A 655 -6.88 -1.09 -25.96
CA LYS A 655 -7.88 -0.88 -27.01
C LYS A 655 -9.28 -0.84 -26.42
N VAL A 656 -9.66 -1.80 -25.58
CA VAL A 656 -10.95 -1.87 -24.88
C VAL A 656 -11.10 -0.66 -23.95
N GLY A 657 -10.07 -0.36 -23.15
CA GLY A 657 -10.06 0.83 -22.29
C GLY A 657 -10.18 2.14 -23.07
N GLY A 658 -9.45 2.28 -24.19
CA GLY A 658 -9.54 3.43 -25.08
C GLY A 658 -10.92 3.56 -25.75
N ALA A 659 -11.48 2.46 -26.24
CA ALA A 659 -12.80 2.41 -26.86
C ALA A 659 -13.91 2.79 -25.86
N PHE A 660 -13.88 2.21 -24.65
CA PHE A 660 -14.83 2.53 -23.58
C PHE A 660 -14.78 4.01 -23.18
N VAL A 661 -13.59 4.56 -22.94
CA VAL A 661 -13.44 5.99 -22.59
C VAL A 661 -13.88 6.91 -23.74
N SER A 662 -13.63 6.51 -24.99
CA SER A 662 -14.11 7.23 -26.17
C SER A 662 -15.64 7.23 -26.28
N ALA A 663 -16.27 6.06 -26.14
CA ALA A 663 -17.73 5.92 -26.15
C ALA A 663 -18.38 6.70 -25.00
N LEU A 664 -17.81 6.63 -23.80
CA LEU A 664 -18.25 7.39 -22.64
C LEU A 664 -18.16 8.90 -22.88
N LYS A 665 -17.04 9.39 -23.42
CA LYS A 665 -16.86 10.81 -23.76
C LYS A 665 -17.83 11.29 -24.84
N ALA A 666 -18.10 10.47 -25.85
CA ALA A 666 -19.12 10.76 -26.87
C ALA A 666 -20.52 10.92 -26.25
N ASN A 667 -20.88 10.09 -25.27
CA ASN A 667 -22.16 10.15 -24.56
C ASN A 667 -22.32 11.41 -23.66
N PHE A 668 -21.23 12.05 -23.22
CA PHE A 668 -21.29 13.35 -22.51
C PHE A 668 -21.34 14.54 -23.48
N ASN A 669 -20.64 14.45 -24.62
CA ASN A 669 -20.63 15.50 -25.64
C ASN A 669 -21.98 15.59 -26.37
N ASP A 670 -22.61 14.45 -26.67
CA ASP A 670 -23.93 14.36 -27.30
C ASP A 670 -24.87 13.53 -26.42
N ILE A 671 -25.69 14.25 -25.65
CA ILE A 671 -26.70 13.69 -24.75
C ILE A 671 -27.81 12.94 -25.52
N GLY A 672 -28.04 13.25 -26.80
CA GLY A 672 -29.03 12.55 -27.63
C GLY A 672 -28.76 11.05 -27.71
N ARG A 673 -27.48 10.65 -27.64
CA ARG A 673 -27.03 9.24 -27.61
C ARG A 673 -27.49 8.47 -26.38
N LEU A 674 -27.95 9.14 -25.32
CA LEU A 674 -28.50 8.49 -24.12
C LEU A 674 -29.98 8.09 -24.27
N LEU A 675 -30.62 8.55 -25.34
CA LEU A 675 -32.05 8.35 -25.65
C LEU A 675 -32.26 7.37 -26.83
N LEU A 676 -31.17 6.88 -27.42
CA LEU A 676 -31.11 5.80 -28.43
C LEU A 676 -30.90 4.44 -27.74
#